data_AF-A0A957WVY1-F1
#
_entry.id   AF-A0A957WVY1-F1
#
_cell.length_a   1.000
_cell.length_b   1.000
_cell.length_c   1.000
_cell.angle_alpha   90.00
_cell.angle_beta   90.00
_cell.angle_gamma   90.00
#
_symmetry.space_group_name_H-M   'P 1'
#
loop_
_entity.id
_entity.type
_entity.pdbx_description
1 polymer ?
#
loop_
_entity_poly.entity_id
_entity_poly.type
_entity_poly.pdbx_seq_one_letter_code
_entity_poly.pdbx_strand_id
1 'polypeptide(L)'
;NEFMVDALDYRFAGGDPRADQIISEELAQLDKARQQFELAVGVLAHAFNADFGGPNGGYIGDYFGAREFDLFGLVSERMVLAIGEMADRYRQLGNDAQALALYSRAFANQYVQAMALATSAEQQNVKFYENGGFEILTNLEQLRAQAQAIHDGINPFGFIDAYVPLQTYEELRRLVQSDFLRDATEDENRAENAQREFDQNRTALAREMQNLRLTYENRLLELCGPSQDNYKSCMGNGGLMIQNYHNLEAVAVRLRQVKQRQENILEQVKIEQERTGQVIELTLQSGEIISATALAQGVINAQRTTEVVTTGHTKSRYENVEAGGSFKFGVNPLNWDFGMSASLSQGVRWENTEASSTQTVWDPAQEALAKLEGAQALQQAVNQAQVINANSAATIKTLLLQTSELAIEKEIQLTEMNRLLSEHNDLVNQYHQFLDLREQARADLIDSNLANPAFRILRDQTTVEAARSIAVTAQFAYLTAKALESEFLIRYPNLNNIFKARTADDIDNFINDLEAFRVAIGSPGERNRFPYRISVAKDLFGLTDENLDPTGQLSPSERARLRFEGFQAILQRSAITDTVSGQVIGFELPFATTLLNTKLFTPNVWNNRIAGVGLPADVPNTQGTAINLLTRQFGDISTPEVQLTHDGHASYRTVKGQIVEYVPENAKLAGFATPPGFESKSKTATILAGVNGNGRGTPSSALFNRSVAASNWTLRIDLRSPFNSKLDISQLEDIEINMDTTGIALANNIQAAQADSEQLQASFGQTEQTEGK
;
A
#
# COMPACT_ATOMS: atom_id res chain seq x y z
N ASN A 1 9.12 4.55 0.90
CA ASN A 1 7.74 4.05 0.79
C ASN A 1 7.35 3.10 1.90
N GLU A 2 8.23 2.20 2.35
CA GLU A 2 7.91 1.26 3.45
C GLU A 2 7.34 1.96 4.69
N PHE A 3 7.99 3.01 5.21
CA PHE A 3 7.44 3.77 6.36
C PHE A 3 6.08 4.47 6.11
N MET A 4 5.75 4.84 4.86
CA MET A 4 4.44 5.40 4.53
C MET A 4 3.36 4.30 4.55
N VAL A 5 3.70 3.12 4.05
CA VAL A 5 2.83 1.95 4.07
C VAL A 5 2.67 1.43 5.50
N ASP A 6 3.76 1.35 6.26
CA ASP A 6 3.75 0.93 7.67
C ASP A 6 2.91 1.88 8.53
N ALA A 7 2.88 3.17 8.22
CA ALA A 7 2.00 4.12 8.90
C ALA A 7 0.50 3.79 8.69
N LEU A 8 0.13 3.21 7.54
CA LEU A 8 -1.24 2.76 7.29
C LEU A 8 -1.50 1.36 7.90
N ASP A 9 -0.49 0.48 7.87
CA ASP A 9 -0.52 -0.90 8.38
C ASP A 9 -0.60 -0.95 9.92
N TYR A 10 -0.02 0.03 10.60
CA TYR A 10 0.10 0.04 12.07
C TYR A 10 -1.24 -0.14 12.81
N ARG A 11 -2.35 0.33 12.21
CA ARG A 11 -3.71 0.17 12.76
C ARG A 11 -4.09 -1.29 13.01
N PHE A 12 -3.49 -2.22 12.25
CA PHE A 12 -3.80 -3.65 12.27
C PHE A 12 -2.70 -4.48 12.96
N ALA A 13 -1.70 -3.84 13.56
CA ALA A 13 -0.49 -4.48 14.08
C ALA A 13 -0.53 -4.82 15.59
N GLY A 14 -1.62 -4.54 16.33
CA GLY A 14 -1.64 -4.70 17.79
C GLY A 14 -3.03 -4.81 18.43
N GLY A 15 -3.08 -5.32 19.67
CA GLY A 15 -4.30 -5.47 20.46
C GLY A 15 -4.76 -4.16 21.10
N ASP A 16 -5.99 -3.75 20.75
CA ASP A 16 -6.78 -2.62 21.26
C ASP A 16 -6.01 -1.39 21.80
N PRO A 17 -5.19 -0.72 20.97
CA PRO A 17 -4.68 0.60 21.32
C PRO A 17 -5.77 1.64 21.03
N ARG A 18 -6.07 2.49 22.02
CA ARG A 18 -6.97 3.64 21.84
C ARG A 18 -6.54 4.47 20.63
N ALA A 19 -7.48 4.99 19.85
CA ALA A 19 -7.23 5.76 18.62
C ALA A 19 -6.07 6.79 18.71
N ASP A 20 -5.94 7.51 19.83
CA ASP A 20 -4.85 8.48 20.03
C ASP A 20 -3.44 7.84 20.01
N GLN A 21 -3.32 6.62 20.53
CA GLN A 21 -2.05 5.88 20.53
C GLN A 21 -1.68 5.48 19.11
N ILE A 22 -2.64 4.92 18.36
CA ILE A 22 -2.46 4.57 16.94
C ILE A 22 -1.99 5.80 16.17
N ILE A 23 -2.66 6.95 16.33
CA ILE A 23 -2.26 8.20 15.63
C ILE A 23 -0.83 8.63 16.00
N SER A 24 -0.43 8.49 17.27
CA SER A 24 0.93 8.81 17.70
C SER A 24 1.97 7.91 17.03
N GLU A 25 1.66 6.64 16.85
CA GLU A 25 2.53 5.67 16.18
C GLU A 25 2.57 5.90 14.66
N GLU A 26 1.42 6.23 14.04
CA GLU A 26 1.34 6.69 12.64
C GLU A 26 2.25 7.90 12.42
N LEU A 27 2.17 8.92 13.29
CA LEU A 27 3.01 10.12 13.23
C LEU A 27 4.50 9.78 13.33
N ALA A 28 4.87 8.82 14.18
CA ALA A 28 6.27 8.40 14.32
C ALA A 28 6.80 7.71 13.06
N GLN A 29 5.99 6.91 12.37
CA GLN A 29 6.39 6.28 11.10
C GLN A 29 6.41 7.30 9.95
N LEU A 30 5.42 8.19 9.87
CA LEU A 30 5.39 9.26 8.89
C LEU A 30 6.59 10.22 9.05
N ASP A 31 7.03 10.50 10.27
CA ASP A 31 8.22 11.33 10.48
C ASP A 31 9.50 10.65 9.96
N LYS A 32 9.64 9.33 10.14
CA LYS A 32 10.75 8.58 9.52
C LYS A 32 10.67 8.64 7.99
N ALA A 33 9.47 8.49 7.41
CA ALA A 33 9.27 8.62 5.97
C ALA A 33 9.68 10.02 5.47
N ARG A 34 9.22 11.07 6.16
CA ARG A 34 9.58 12.47 5.88
C ARG A 34 11.09 12.66 5.91
N GLN A 35 11.79 12.18 6.96
CA GLN A 35 13.24 12.30 7.07
C GLN A 35 13.98 11.62 5.91
N GLN A 36 13.52 10.44 5.46
CA GLN A 36 14.10 9.75 4.32
C GLN A 36 13.92 10.54 3.02
N PHE A 37 12.71 11.04 2.76
CA PHE A 37 12.45 11.82 1.55
C PHE A 37 13.15 13.17 1.59
N GLU A 38 13.20 13.86 2.74
CA GLU A 38 13.98 15.09 2.90
C GLU A 38 15.47 14.88 2.61
N LEU A 39 16.05 13.77 3.10
CA LEU A 39 17.43 13.43 2.81
C LEU A 39 17.64 13.21 1.30
N ALA A 40 16.76 12.44 0.66
CA ALA A 40 16.85 12.17 -0.78
C ALA A 40 16.68 13.44 -1.63
N VAL A 41 15.70 14.29 -1.33
CA VAL A 41 15.53 15.59 -1.98
C VAL A 41 16.75 16.48 -1.75
N GLY A 42 17.27 16.52 -0.52
CA GLY A 42 18.45 17.31 -0.18
C GLY A 42 19.71 16.87 -0.93
N VAL A 43 19.94 15.56 -1.05
CA VAL A 43 21.07 15.01 -1.81
C VAL A 43 20.94 15.31 -3.30
N LEU A 44 19.76 15.13 -3.90
CA LEU A 44 19.54 15.43 -5.31
C LEU A 44 19.64 16.94 -5.59
N ALA A 45 19.05 17.78 -4.73
CA ALA A 45 19.13 19.23 -4.82
C ALA A 45 20.58 19.75 -4.71
N HIS A 46 21.37 19.15 -3.82
CA HIS A 46 22.79 19.45 -3.71
C HIS A 46 23.57 19.01 -4.95
N ALA A 47 23.30 17.80 -5.46
CA ALA A 47 23.97 17.27 -6.64
C ALA A 47 23.76 18.14 -7.90
N PHE A 48 22.60 18.79 -8.05
CA PHE A 48 22.39 19.74 -9.15
C PHE A 48 23.41 20.88 -9.17
N ASN A 49 23.85 21.34 -7.99
CA ASN A 49 24.69 22.52 -7.84
C ASN A 49 26.13 22.20 -7.37
N ALA A 50 26.48 20.92 -7.25
CA ALA A 50 27.79 20.49 -6.78
C ALA A 50 28.82 20.54 -7.92
N ASP A 51 29.87 21.34 -7.73
CA ASP A 51 31.01 21.43 -8.66
C ASP A 51 31.78 20.09 -8.67
N PHE A 52 31.88 19.48 -9.86
CA PHE A 52 32.54 18.19 -10.05
C PHE A 52 34.05 18.32 -10.33
N GLY A 53 34.59 19.54 -10.40
CA GLY A 53 36.02 19.80 -10.52
C GLY A 53 36.62 19.31 -11.84
N GLY A 54 36.50 20.12 -12.88
CA GLY A 54 37.13 19.89 -14.19
C GLY A 54 37.60 21.19 -14.84
N PRO A 55 38.41 21.14 -15.92
CA PRO A 55 39.00 22.33 -16.55
C PRO A 55 37.97 23.34 -17.11
N ASN A 56 36.69 22.96 -17.17
CA ASN A 56 35.58 23.82 -17.59
C ASN A 56 34.52 24.08 -16.49
N GLY A 57 34.76 23.65 -15.24
CA GLY A 57 33.82 23.86 -14.12
C GLY A 57 32.48 23.12 -14.24
N GLY A 58 32.50 21.85 -14.68
CA GLY A 58 31.28 21.06 -14.83
C GLY A 58 30.64 20.70 -13.49
N TYR A 59 29.32 20.78 -13.40
CA TYR A 59 28.53 20.41 -12.23
C TYR A 59 28.09 18.94 -12.33
N ILE A 60 27.88 18.28 -11.19
CA ILE A 60 27.32 16.91 -11.16
C ILE A 60 25.96 16.86 -11.87
N GLY A 61 25.15 17.92 -11.73
CA GLY A 61 23.86 18.07 -12.40
C GLY A 61 23.93 18.08 -13.93
N ASP A 62 25.08 18.41 -14.53
CA ASP A 62 25.25 18.41 -16.00
C ASP A 62 25.19 16.99 -16.59
N TYR A 63 25.34 15.96 -15.75
CA TYR A 63 25.26 14.55 -16.13
C TYR A 63 23.87 13.93 -15.87
N PHE A 64 22.93 14.71 -15.34
CA PHE A 64 21.59 14.22 -15.04
C PHE A 64 20.74 14.21 -16.32
N GLY A 65 20.08 13.08 -16.58
CA GLY A 65 19.10 12.95 -17.64
C GLY A 65 17.67 13.15 -17.10
N ALA A 66 16.70 12.95 -17.98
CA ALA A 66 15.27 13.02 -17.63
C ALA A 66 14.91 12.14 -16.43
N ARG A 67 15.56 10.97 -16.30
CA ARG A 67 15.31 10.03 -15.21
C ARG A 67 15.64 10.60 -13.83
N GLU A 68 16.73 11.34 -13.70
CA GLU A 68 17.13 11.91 -12.41
C GLU A 68 16.22 13.08 -12.01
N PHE A 69 15.74 13.86 -12.98
CA PHE A 69 14.72 14.90 -12.75
C PHE A 69 13.36 14.29 -12.37
N ASP A 70 12.92 13.23 -13.05
CA ASP A 70 11.71 12.48 -12.70
C ASP A 70 11.81 11.91 -11.27
N LEU A 71 12.97 11.36 -10.91
CA LEU A 71 13.23 10.85 -9.57
C LEU A 71 13.16 11.97 -8.53
N PHE A 72 13.74 13.14 -8.82
CA PHE A 72 13.65 14.29 -7.94
C PHE A 72 12.19 14.74 -7.75
N GLY A 73 11.42 14.86 -8.83
CA GLY A 73 10.00 15.19 -8.79
C GLY A 73 9.20 14.19 -7.94
N LEU A 74 9.40 12.89 -8.18
CA LEU A 74 8.76 11.82 -7.42
C LEU A 74 9.09 11.88 -5.93
N VAL A 75 10.36 12.04 -5.55
CA VAL A 75 10.75 12.10 -4.13
C VAL A 75 10.22 13.37 -3.48
N SER A 76 10.20 14.50 -4.20
CA SER A 76 9.62 15.77 -3.73
C SER A 76 8.11 15.65 -3.47
N GLU A 77 7.36 15.06 -4.40
CA GLU A 77 5.94 14.74 -4.24
C GLU A 77 5.71 13.84 -3.01
N ARG A 78 6.48 12.76 -2.86
CA ARG A 78 6.36 11.82 -1.73
C ARG A 78 6.66 12.48 -0.38
N MET A 79 7.61 13.43 -0.34
CA MET A 79 7.88 14.23 0.85
C MET A 79 6.65 15.08 1.22
N VAL A 80 6.03 15.75 0.25
CA VAL A 80 4.85 16.59 0.47
C VAL A 80 3.63 15.77 0.87
N LEU A 81 3.45 14.59 0.28
CA LEU A 81 2.42 13.63 0.68
C LEU A 81 2.61 13.18 2.14
N ALA A 82 3.82 12.83 2.55
CA ALA A 82 4.11 12.46 3.95
C ALA A 82 3.78 13.61 4.92
N ILE A 83 4.13 14.84 4.55
CA ILE A 83 3.81 16.04 5.34
C ILE A 83 2.29 16.28 5.39
N GLY A 84 1.59 16.07 4.29
CA GLY A 84 0.14 16.15 4.20
C GLY A 84 -0.53 15.17 5.17
N GLU A 85 -0.13 13.90 5.14
CA GLU A 85 -0.64 12.89 6.07
C GLU A 85 -0.35 13.25 7.53
N MET A 86 0.88 13.71 7.85
CA MET A 86 1.22 14.15 9.21
C MET A 86 0.34 15.31 9.67
N ALA A 87 0.14 16.31 8.81
CA ALA A 87 -0.71 17.45 9.11
C ALA A 87 -2.15 17.00 9.35
N ASP A 88 -2.71 16.10 8.53
CA ASP A 88 -4.04 15.56 8.74
C ASP A 88 -4.17 14.80 10.07
N ARG A 89 -3.15 14.04 10.48
CA ARG A 89 -3.12 13.38 11.81
C ARG A 89 -3.14 14.39 12.94
N TYR A 90 -2.38 15.50 12.84
CA TYR A 90 -2.45 16.56 13.83
C TYR A 90 -3.82 17.25 13.87
N ARG A 91 -4.45 17.47 12.73
CA ARG A 91 -5.81 18.04 12.67
C ARG A 91 -6.85 17.11 13.30
N GLN A 92 -6.74 15.80 13.10
CA GLN A 92 -7.60 14.81 13.75
C GLN A 92 -7.45 14.79 15.28
N LEU A 93 -6.26 15.14 15.79
CA LEU A 93 -6.02 15.37 17.22
C LEU A 93 -6.48 16.76 17.72
N GLY A 94 -7.02 17.61 16.83
CA GLY A 94 -7.41 18.98 17.14
C GLY A 94 -6.24 19.97 17.25
N ASN A 95 -5.09 19.64 16.65
CA ASN A 95 -3.88 20.46 16.69
C ASN A 95 -3.58 21.13 15.34
N ASP A 96 -4.50 22.00 14.91
CA ASP A 96 -4.37 22.74 13.64
C ASP A 96 -3.12 23.63 13.60
N ALA A 97 -2.65 24.10 14.75
CA ALA A 97 -1.43 24.90 14.84
C ALA A 97 -0.19 24.11 14.41
N GLN A 98 -0.08 22.83 14.79
CA GLN A 98 1.02 21.97 14.34
C GLN A 98 0.90 21.62 12.86
N ALA A 99 -0.31 21.37 12.36
CA ALA A 99 -0.55 21.15 10.93
C ALA A 99 -0.12 22.36 10.08
N LEU A 100 -0.52 23.58 10.49
CA LEU A 100 -0.10 24.82 9.84
C LEU A 100 1.42 25.03 9.89
N ALA A 101 2.06 24.70 11.02
CA ALA A 101 3.52 24.79 11.14
C ALA A 101 4.24 23.83 10.17
N LEU A 102 3.72 22.61 9.99
CA LEU A 102 4.23 21.66 9.00
C LEU A 102 4.13 22.20 7.58
N TYR A 103 2.95 22.70 7.19
CA TYR A 103 2.75 23.28 5.85
C TYR A 103 3.63 24.50 5.62
N SER A 104 3.75 25.40 6.59
CA SER A 104 4.61 26.58 6.49
C SER A 104 6.08 26.21 6.29
N ARG A 105 6.59 25.25 7.08
CA ARG A 105 7.97 24.76 6.95
C ARG A 105 8.20 24.07 5.60
N ALA A 106 7.27 23.22 5.18
CA ALA A 106 7.34 22.51 3.91
C ALA A 106 7.34 23.49 2.73
N PHE A 107 6.47 24.50 2.78
CA PHE A 107 6.38 25.53 1.75
C PHE A 107 7.69 26.33 1.64
N ALA A 108 8.26 26.74 2.77
CA ALA A 108 9.55 27.43 2.79
C ALA A 108 10.68 26.58 2.19
N ASN A 109 10.73 25.29 2.55
CA ASN A 109 11.73 24.35 2.01
C ASN A 109 11.57 24.15 0.50
N GLN A 110 10.35 23.88 0.03
CA GLN A 110 10.04 23.71 -1.40
C GLN A 110 10.32 24.97 -2.19
N TYR A 111 10.04 26.16 -1.64
CA TYR A 111 10.35 27.43 -2.29
C TYR A 111 11.86 27.62 -2.49
N VAL A 112 12.68 27.31 -1.48
CA VAL A 112 14.15 27.36 -1.61
C VAL A 112 14.64 26.35 -2.66
N GLN A 113 14.09 25.15 -2.67
CA GLN A 113 14.41 24.13 -3.68
C GLN A 113 14.03 24.59 -5.10
N ALA A 114 12.87 25.23 -5.27
CA ALA A 114 12.44 25.80 -6.54
C ALA A 114 13.44 26.86 -7.04
N MET A 115 13.88 27.76 -6.17
CA MET A 115 14.86 28.78 -6.52
C MET A 115 16.21 28.17 -6.91
N ALA A 116 16.68 27.16 -6.18
CA ALA A 116 17.94 26.48 -6.49
C ALA A 116 17.87 25.77 -7.86
N LEU A 117 16.76 25.08 -8.12
CA LEU A 117 16.51 24.41 -9.40
C LEU A 117 16.38 25.40 -10.56
N ALA A 118 15.65 26.52 -10.37
CA ALA A 118 15.53 27.57 -11.37
C ALA A 118 16.89 28.22 -11.70
N THR A 119 17.72 28.48 -10.69
CA THR A 119 19.07 29.02 -10.88
C THR A 119 19.94 28.05 -11.68
N SER A 120 19.92 26.75 -11.34
CA SER A 120 20.64 25.72 -12.08
C SER A 120 20.14 25.60 -13.52
N ALA A 121 18.82 25.63 -13.73
CA ALA A 121 18.23 25.54 -15.05
C ALA A 121 18.63 26.72 -15.96
N GLU A 122 18.68 27.93 -15.41
CA GLU A 122 19.15 29.12 -16.12
C GLU A 122 20.64 29.00 -16.50
N GLN A 123 21.50 28.55 -15.57
CA GLN A 123 22.93 28.36 -15.83
C GLN A 123 23.22 27.34 -16.93
N GLN A 124 22.41 26.28 -17.00
CA GLN A 124 22.54 25.20 -17.97
C GLN A 124 21.76 25.44 -19.28
N ASN A 125 21.04 26.57 -19.38
CA ASN A 125 20.15 26.88 -20.50
C ASN A 125 19.12 25.77 -20.78
N VAL A 126 18.60 25.16 -19.71
CA VAL A 126 17.53 24.16 -19.75
C VAL A 126 16.23 24.75 -19.20
N LYS A 127 15.08 24.19 -19.58
CA LYS A 127 13.78 24.71 -19.15
C LYS A 127 13.43 24.21 -17.76
N PHE A 128 13.25 25.12 -16.80
CA PHE A 128 12.83 24.82 -15.42
C PHE A 128 11.61 23.88 -15.35
N TYR A 129 10.58 24.15 -16.13
CA TYR A 129 9.34 23.36 -16.12
C TYR A 129 9.54 21.91 -16.58
N GLU A 130 10.49 21.65 -17.47
CA GLU A 130 10.76 20.30 -18.01
C GLU A 130 11.72 19.49 -17.14
N ASN A 131 12.26 20.08 -16.05
CA ASN A 131 13.31 19.49 -15.24
C ASN A 131 12.95 19.52 -13.74
N GLY A 132 11.77 19.01 -13.36
CA GLY A 132 11.32 18.90 -11.97
C GLY A 132 10.66 20.17 -11.38
N GLY A 133 10.65 21.29 -12.12
CA GLY A 133 10.07 22.54 -11.67
C GLY A 133 8.54 22.53 -11.64
N PHE A 134 7.90 21.73 -12.49
CA PHE A 134 6.45 21.55 -12.49
C PHE A 134 5.96 20.92 -11.18
N GLU A 135 6.60 19.84 -10.74
CA GLU A 135 6.26 19.10 -9.52
C GLU A 135 6.43 19.98 -8.28
N ILE A 136 7.49 20.77 -8.19
CA ILE A 136 7.67 21.72 -7.07
C ILE A 136 6.56 22.78 -7.06
N LEU A 137 6.18 23.33 -8.21
CA LEU A 137 5.11 24.34 -8.27
C LEU A 137 3.76 23.75 -7.87
N THR A 138 3.42 22.55 -8.35
CA THR A 138 2.22 21.82 -7.94
C THR A 138 2.22 21.55 -6.43
N ASN A 139 3.36 21.13 -5.87
CA ASN A 139 3.53 20.93 -4.43
C ASN A 139 3.31 22.21 -3.63
N LEU A 140 3.84 23.35 -4.08
CA LEU A 140 3.65 24.65 -3.43
C LEU A 140 2.18 25.10 -3.45
N GLU A 141 1.49 24.91 -4.57
CA GLU A 141 0.05 25.18 -4.68
C GLU A 141 -0.77 24.28 -3.75
N GLN A 142 -0.44 22.98 -3.68
CA GLN A 142 -1.09 22.03 -2.80
C GLN A 142 -0.92 22.40 -1.31
N LEU A 143 0.32 22.69 -0.88
CA LEU A 143 0.61 23.10 0.50
C LEU A 143 -0.15 24.38 0.88
N ARG A 144 -0.20 25.37 -0.04
CA ARG A 144 -0.96 26.61 0.17
C ARG A 144 -2.46 26.34 0.27
N ALA A 145 -3.02 25.52 -0.62
CA ALA A 145 -4.44 25.19 -0.61
C ALA A 145 -4.84 24.46 0.68
N GLN A 146 -4.01 23.52 1.15
CA GLN A 146 -4.25 22.81 2.41
C GLN A 146 -4.17 23.73 3.63
N ALA A 147 -3.18 24.64 3.68
CA ALA A 147 -3.09 25.64 4.74
C ALA A 147 -4.28 26.60 4.74
N GLN A 148 -4.72 27.05 3.55
CA GLN A 148 -5.89 27.90 3.41
C GLN A 148 -7.16 27.20 3.89
N ALA A 149 -7.34 25.91 3.58
CA ALA A 149 -8.48 25.14 4.05
C ALA A 149 -8.59 25.12 5.59
N ILE A 150 -7.47 25.01 6.31
CA ILE A 150 -7.45 25.13 7.78
C ILE A 150 -7.87 26.53 8.21
N HIS A 151 -7.34 27.58 7.57
CA HIS A 151 -7.72 28.96 7.89
C HIS A 151 -9.20 29.26 7.63
N ASP A 152 -9.79 28.62 6.62
CA ASP A 152 -11.22 28.73 6.28
C ASP A 152 -12.12 27.91 7.23
N GLY A 153 -11.54 27.26 8.25
CA GLY A 153 -12.28 26.46 9.22
C GLY A 153 -12.84 25.16 8.64
N ILE A 154 -12.25 24.67 7.54
CA ILE A 154 -12.58 23.36 6.98
C ILE A 154 -11.99 22.29 7.90
N ASN A 155 -12.77 21.29 8.25
CA ASN A 155 -12.37 20.20 9.13
C ASN A 155 -11.60 19.09 8.36
N PRO A 156 -11.08 18.04 9.03
CA PRO A 156 -10.35 16.94 8.36
C PRO A 156 -11.15 16.20 7.28
N PHE A 157 -12.48 16.25 7.33
CA PHE A 157 -13.37 15.65 6.33
C PHE A 157 -13.80 16.61 5.22
N GLY A 158 -13.22 17.81 5.14
CA GLY A 158 -13.50 18.74 4.05
C GLY A 158 -14.78 19.57 4.22
N PHE A 159 -15.36 19.62 5.42
CA PHE A 159 -16.57 20.41 5.69
C PHE A 159 -16.30 21.62 6.60
N ILE A 160 -17.01 22.71 6.37
CA ILE A 160 -17.10 23.82 7.33
C ILE A 160 -18.00 23.44 8.51
N ASP A 161 -17.81 24.05 9.69
CA ASP A 161 -18.62 23.75 10.89
C ASP A 161 -20.13 23.99 10.69
N ALA A 162 -20.49 24.97 9.86
CA ALA A 162 -21.89 25.30 9.58
C ALA A 162 -22.57 24.30 8.62
N TYR A 163 -21.83 23.43 7.95
CA TYR A 163 -22.39 22.48 6.98
C TYR A 163 -23.31 21.47 7.68
N VAL A 164 -24.50 21.24 7.12
CA VAL A 164 -25.43 20.18 7.56
C VAL A 164 -26.05 19.46 6.36
N PRO A 165 -26.22 18.13 6.42
CA PRO A 165 -26.84 17.37 5.33
C PRO A 165 -28.35 17.63 5.24
N LEU A 166 -28.94 17.40 4.05
CA LEU A 166 -30.40 17.48 3.84
C LEU A 166 -31.14 16.25 4.33
N GLN A 167 -30.44 15.12 4.36
CA GLN A 167 -30.90 13.84 4.85
C GLN A 167 -31.10 13.93 6.37
N THR A 168 -32.10 13.21 6.88
CA THR A 168 -32.39 13.19 8.32
C THR A 168 -31.36 12.36 9.06
N TYR A 169 -31.29 12.54 10.39
CA TYR A 169 -30.46 11.72 11.26
C TYR A 169 -30.74 10.22 11.06
N GLU A 170 -32.02 9.83 11.05
CA GLU A 170 -32.41 8.42 10.96
C GLU A 170 -32.05 7.80 9.59
N GLU A 171 -32.21 8.56 8.50
CA GLU A 171 -31.81 8.11 7.16
C GLU A 171 -30.31 7.82 7.09
N LEU A 172 -29.47 8.76 7.57
CA LEU A 172 -28.02 8.62 7.53
C LEU A 172 -27.51 7.58 8.52
N ARG A 173 -28.08 7.52 9.73
CA ARG A 173 -27.73 6.51 10.73
C ARG A 173 -27.98 5.09 10.20
N ARG A 174 -29.16 4.85 9.62
CA ARG A 174 -29.48 3.55 9.04
C ARG A 174 -28.49 3.18 7.94
N LEU A 175 -28.16 4.12 7.06
CA LEU A 175 -27.20 3.91 5.98
C LEU A 175 -25.79 3.59 6.51
N VAL A 176 -25.33 4.30 7.54
CA VAL A 176 -24.05 4.00 8.21
C VAL A 176 -24.06 2.60 8.77
N GLN A 177 -25.11 2.22 9.51
CA GLN A 177 -25.17 0.93 10.22
C GLN A 177 -25.37 -0.27 9.28
N SER A 178 -26.20 -0.16 8.24
CA SER A 178 -26.55 -1.31 7.40
C SER A 178 -25.54 -1.60 6.30
N ASP A 179 -24.95 -0.55 5.74
CA ASP A 179 -24.16 -0.64 4.51
C ASP A 179 -22.69 -0.35 4.81
N PHE A 180 -22.38 0.87 5.24
CA PHE A 180 -20.98 1.31 5.37
C PHE A 180 -20.21 0.65 6.50
N LEU A 181 -20.83 0.46 7.66
CA LEU A 181 -20.17 -0.18 8.80
C LEU A 181 -19.92 -1.65 8.49
N ARG A 182 -20.89 -2.35 7.88
CA ARG A 182 -20.71 -3.75 7.45
C ARG A 182 -19.55 -3.87 6.48
N ASP A 183 -19.53 -3.05 5.43
CA ASP A 183 -18.49 -3.11 4.39
C ASP A 183 -17.11 -2.76 5.00
N ALA A 184 -17.03 -1.75 5.88
CA ALA A 184 -15.79 -1.43 6.61
C ALA A 184 -15.31 -2.57 7.51
N THR A 185 -16.21 -3.22 8.25
CA THR A 185 -15.88 -4.39 9.08
C THR A 185 -15.41 -5.57 8.23
N GLU A 186 -16.04 -5.84 7.08
CA GLU A 186 -15.62 -6.91 6.18
C GLU A 186 -14.23 -6.64 5.59
N ASP A 187 -13.95 -5.40 5.18
CA ASP A 187 -12.65 -5.00 4.62
C ASP A 187 -11.54 -5.03 5.67
N GLU A 188 -11.83 -4.56 6.88
CA GLU A 188 -10.94 -4.63 8.04
C GLU A 188 -10.57 -6.09 8.36
N ASN A 189 -11.57 -6.98 8.46
CA ASN A 189 -11.33 -8.41 8.69
C ASN A 189 -10.49 -9.03 7.56
N ARG A 190 -10.69 -8.62 6.30
CA ARG A 190 -9.87 -9.05 5.16
C ARG A 190 -8.42 -8.59 5.29
N ALA A 191 -8.20 -7.33 5.66
CA ALA A 191 -6.87 -6.78 5.88
C ALA A 191 -6.15 -7.48 7.04
N GLU A 192 -6.81 -7.66 8.19
CA GLU A 192 -6.25 -8.39 9.32
C GLU A 192 -5.88 -9.84 8.97
N ASN A 193 -6.74 -10.53 8.22
CA ASN A 193 -6.47 -11.89 7.78
C ASN A 193 -5.27 -11.95 6.81
N ALA A 194 -5.18 -11.01 5.87
CA ALA A 194 -4.04 -10.90 4.97
C ALA A 194 -2.72 -10.64 5.73
N GLN A 195 -2.76 -9.78 6.77
CA GLN A 195 -1.60 -9.52 7.63
C GLN A 195 -1.22 -10.76 8.47
N ARG A 196 -2.20 -11.44 9.08
CA ARG A 196 -1.97 -12.70 9.82
C ARG A 196 -1.37 -13.78 8.92
N GLU A 197 -1.89 -13.93 7.71
CA GLU A 197 -1.36 -14.87 6.73
C GLU A 197 0.08 -14.51 6.32
N PHE A 198 0.36 -13.22 6.13
CA PHE A 198 1.71 -12.73 5.86
C PHE A 198 2.69 -13.07 6.99
N ASP A 199 2.33 -12.80 8.24
CA ASP A 199 3.19 -13.07 9.40
C ASP A 199 3.40 -14.58 9.64
N GLN A 200 2.36 -15.39 9.39
CA GLN A 200 2.45 -16.85 9.44
C GLN A 200 3.38 -17.38 8.35
N ASN A 201 3.20 -16.95 7.10
CA ASN A 201 4.06 -17.33 5.97
C ASN A 201 5.50 -16.86 6.20
N ARG A 202 5.70 -15.67 6.77
CA ARG A 202 7.00 -15.13 7.16
C ARG A 202 7.70 -16.02 8.19
N THR A 203 6.98 -16.40 9.22
CA THR A 203 7.52 -17.23 10.30
C THR A 203 7.78 -18.66 9.82
N ALA A 204 6.90 -19.23 9.01
CA ALA A 204 7.05 -20.55 8.43
C ALA A 204 8.29 -20.63 7.52
N LEU A 205 8.44 -19.66 6.62
CA LEU A 205 9.60 -19.59 5.72
C LEU A 205 10.91 -19.41 6.49
N ALA A 206 10.95 -18.53 7.49
CA ALA A 206 12.13 -18.37 8.33
C ALA A 206 12.52 -19.68 9.04
N ARG A 207 11.53 -20.46 9.51
CA ARG A 207 11.77 -21.78 10.12
C ARG A 207 12.26 -22.82 9.10
N GLU A 208 11.64 -22.89 7.93
CA GLU A 208 12.06 -23.82 6.86
C GLU A 208 13.49 -23.55 6.42
N MET A 209 13.85 -22.28 6.23
CA MET A 209 15.21 -21.88 5.86
C MET A 209 16.21 -22.17 6.98
N GLN A 210 15.83 -21.95 8.24
CA GLN A 210 16.67 -22.36 9.38
C GLN A 210 16.87 -23.89 9.41
N ASN A 211 15.82 -24.67 9.12
CA ASN A 211 15.91 -26.13 9.06
C ASN A 211 16.78 -26.60 7.89
N LEU A 212 16.68 -25.97 6.72
CA LEU A 212 17.56 -26.25 5.57
C LEU A 212 19.02 -25.92 5.92
N ARG A 213 19.27 -24.76 6.55
CA ARG A 213 20.61 -24.39 7.00
C ARG A 213 21.18 -25.41 7.98
N LEU A 214 20.41 -25.80 9.00
CA LEU A 214 20.82 -26.81 9.97
C LEU A 214 21.06 -28.18 9.29
N THR A 215 20.26 -28.53 8.29
CA THR A 215 20.43 -29.77 7.52
C THR A 215 21.77 -29.77 6.77
N TYR A 216 22.09 -28.68 6.07
CA TYR A 216 23.36 -28.55 5.36
C TYR A 216 24.56 -28.44 6.32
N GLU A 217 24.42 -27.71 7.43
CA GLU A 217 25.44 -27.64 8.49
C GLU A 217 25.72 -29.02 9.10
N ASN A 218 24.68 -29.83 9.36
CA ASN A 218 24.84 -31.19 9.87
C ASN A 218 25.51 -32.12 8.84
N ARG A 219 25.18 -32.00 7.55
CA ARG A 219 25.85 -32.78 6.48
C ARG A 219 27.31 -32.39 6.32
N LEU A 220 27.62 -31.10 6.39
CA LEU A 220 29.01 -30.62 6.39
C LEU A 220 29.77 -31.09 7.64
N LEU A 221 29.13 -31.12 8.80
CA LEU A 221 29.71 -31.66 10.04
C LEU A 221 29.99 -33.17 9.93
N GLU A 222 29.10 -33.93 9.30
CA GLU A 222 29.31 -35.37 9.04
C GLU A 222 30.51 -35.61 8.10
N LEU A 223 30.63 -34.80 7.05
CA LEU A 223 31.74 -34.90 6.08
C LEU A 223 33.08 -34.44 6.66
N CYS A 224 33.09 -33.34 7.41
CA CYS A 224 34.31 -32.58 7.76
C CYS A 224 34.61 -32.48 9.26
N GLY A 225 33.75 -33.02 10.13
CA GLY A 225 33.83 -32.78 11.57
C GLY A 225 33.69 -31.29 11.93
N PRO A 226 34.10 -30.86 13.15
CA PRO A 226 33.95 -29.48 13.64
C PRO A 226 34.82 -28.42 12.93
N SER A 227 35.17 -28.65 11.67
CA SER A 227 36.02 -27.76 10.88
C SER A 227 35.34 -26.43 10.53
N GLN A 228 36.13 -25.38 10.25
CA GLN A 228 35.64 -24.02 9.96
C GLN A 228 35.48 -23.77 8.47
N ASP A 229 34.57 -24.50 7.81
CA ASP A 229 34.22 -24.35 6.38
C ASP A 229 35.40 -24.30 5.40
N ASN A 230 36.58 -24.72 5.84
CA ASN A 230 37.81 -24.67 5.08
C ASN A 230 38.24 -26.10 4.80
N TYR A 231 38.43 -26.42 3.52
CA TYR A 231 38.88 -27.71 3.05
C TYR A 231 40.08 -28.26 3.84
N LYS A 232 41.05 -27.41 4.16
CA LYS A 232 42.23 -27.77 4.95
C LYS A 232 41.89 -28.20 6.38
N SER A 233 40.91 -27.56 6.99
CA SER A 233 40.43 -27.91 8.32
C SER A 233 39.49 -29.13 8.32
N CYS A 234 38.74 -29.33 7.23
CA CYS A 234 37.89 -30.51 6.98
C CYS A 234 38.73 -31.79 6.90
N MET A 235 39.95 -31.68 6.35
CA MET A 235 40.95 -32.76 6.33
C MET A 235 41.77 -32.86 7.63
N GLY A 236 41.50 -32.04 8.65
CA GLY A 236 42.30 -31.98 9.88
C GLY A 236 41.60 -32.50 11.14
N ASN A 237 40.27 -32.35 11.22
CA ASN A 237 39.52 -32.54 12.48
C ASN A 237 38.29 -33.45 12.28
N GLY A 238 38.48 -34.77 12.19
CA GLY A 238 37.37 -35.75 12.17
C GLY A 238 36.47 -35.69 10.92
N GLY A 239 35.53 -36.64 10.80
CA GLY A 239 34.61 -36.75 9.65
C GLY A 239 34.96 -37.82 8.62
N LEU A 240 34.08 -38.01 7.63
CA LEU A 240 34.25 -39.02 6.58
C LEU A 240 35.44 -38.72 5.65
N MET A 241 35.74 -37.44 5.40
CA MET A 241 36.84 -37.01 4.54
C MET A 241 38.22 -37.41 5.08
N ILE A 242 38.48 -37.15 6.36
CA ILE A 242 39.75 -37.53 6.99
C ILE A 242 39.86 -39.05 7.19
N GLN A 243 38.74 -39.75 7.41
CA GLN A 243 38.74 -41.21 7.47
C GLN A 243 39.13 -41.81 6.11
N ASN A 244 38.55 -41.30 5.02
CA ASN A 244 38.93 -41.71 3.67
C ASN A 244 40.42 -41.41 3.38
N TYR A 245 40.90 -40.22 3.79
CA TYR A 245 42.32 -39.87 3.68
C TYR A 245 43.25 -40.83 4.43
N HIS A 246 42.94 -41.18 5.68
CA HIS A 246 43.75 -42.16 6.42
C HIS A 246 43.72 -43.55 5.78
N ASN A 247 42.61 -43.94 5.15
CA ASN A 247 42.52 -45.19 4.39
C ASN A 247 43.42 -45.14 3.14
N LEU A 248 43.45 -44.01 2.42
CA LEU A 248 44.37 -43.78 1.29
C LEU A 248 45.83 -43.85 1.73
N GLU A 249 46.18 -43.21 2.84
CA GLU A 249 47.53 -43.26 3.42
C GLU A 249 47.92 -44.70 3.79
N ALA A 250 47.02 -45.45 4.44
CA ALA A 250 47.26 -46.83 4.80
C ALA A 250 47.51 -47.73 3.58
N VAL A 251 46.73 -47.57 2.50
CA VAL A 251 46.94 -48.32 1.24
C VAL A 251 48.24 -47.90 0.57
N ALA A 252 48.58 -46.61 0.56
CA ALA A 252 49.86 -46.13 0.03
C ALA A 252 51.07 -46.69 0.80
N VAL A 253 50.97 -46.82 2.12
CA VAL A 253 52.01 -47.46 2.95
C VAL A 253 52.11 -48.96 2.64
N ARG A 254 50.99 -49.68 2.48
CA ARG A 254 50.99 -51.09 2.08
C ARG A 254 51.66 -51.28 0.72
N LEU A 255 51.32 -50.44 -0.25
CA LEU A 255 51.95 -50.45 -1.57
C LEU A 255 53.47 -50.20 -1.51
N ARG A 256 53.94 -49.26 -0.67
CA ARG A 256 55.37 -49.05 -0.41
C ARG A 256 56.03 -50.32 0.15
N GLN A 257 55.37 -50.99 1.10
CA GLN A 257 55.88 -52.23 1.67
C GLN A 257 55.96 -53.35 0.62
N VAL A 258 54.94 -53.51 -0.23
CA VAL A 258 54.95 -54.49 -1.32
C VAL A 258 56.10 -54.22 -2.28
N LYS A 259 56.31 -52.96 -2.68
CA LYS A 259 57.42 -52.57 -3.55
C LYS A 259 58.78 -52.85 -2.91
N GLN A 260 58.97 -52.49 -1.65
CA GLN A 260 60.24 -52.75 -0.95
C GLN A 260 60.52 -54.25 -0.81
N ARG A 261 59.48 -55.08 -0.63
CA ARG A 261 59.63 -56.55 -0.69
C ARG A 261 60.04 -57.04 -2.08
N GLN A 262 59.48 -56.46 -3.15
CA GLN A 262 59.88 -56.79 -4.53
C GLN A 262 61.36 -56.47 -4.77
N GLU A 263 61.84 -55.31 -4.31
CA GLU A 263 63.24 -54.90 -4.41
C GLU A 263 64.16 -55.83 -3.60
N ASN A 264 63.77 -56.20 -2.38
CA ASN A 264 64.53 -57.14 -1.55
C ASN A 264 64.66 -58.52 -2.20
N ILE A 265 63.59 -59.02 -2.83
CA ILE A 265 63.64 -60.31 -3.55
C ILE A 265 64.54 -60.21 -4.78
N LEU A 266 64.46 -59.12 -5.54
CA LEU A 266 65.35 -58.90 -6.69
C LEU A 266 66.82 -58.93 -6.25
N GLU A 267 67.15 -58.30 -5.13
CA GLU A 267 68.51 -58.30 -4.60
C GLU A 267 68.94 -59.68 -4.11
N GLN A 268 68.04 -60.44 -3.46
CA GLN A 268 68.31 -61.83 -3.09
C GLN A 268 68.58 -62.72 -4.30
N VAL A 269 67.84 -62.52 -5.41
CA VAL A 269 68.09 -63.24 -6.67
C VAL A 269 69.49 -62.92 -7.22
N LYS A 270 69.92 -61.65 -7.17
CA LYS A 270 71.28 -61.27 -7.59
C LYS A 270 72.36 -61.88 -6.70
N ILE A 271 72.20 -61.78 -5.38
CA ILE A 271 73.13 -62.37 -4.40
C ILE A 271 73.27 -63.88 -4.65
N GLU A 272 72.17 -64.57 -4.94
CA GLU A 272 72.19 -66.00 -5.26
C GLU A 272 72.91 -66.30 -6.57
N GLN A 273 72.77 -65.46 -7.61
CA GLN A 273 73.53 -65.59 -8.85
C GLN A 273 75.03 -65.29 -8.68
N GLU A 274 75.37 -64.30 -7.85
CA GLU A 274 76.77 -63.98 -7.50
C GLU A 274 77.42 -65.12 -6.70
N ARG A 275 76.69 -65.70 -5.74
CA ARG A 275 77.14 -66.82 -4.91
C ARG A 275 77.48 -68.06 -5.73
N THR A 276 76.75 -68.32 -6.81
CA THR A 276 77.00 -69.46 -7.70
C THR A 276 78.04 -69.17 -8.79
N GLY A 277 78.46 -67.91 -8.97
CA GLY A 277 79.39 -67.49 -10.01
C GLY A 277 78.89 -67.73 -11.45
N GLN A 278 77.59 -67.96 -11.62
CA GLN A 278 76.95 -68.28 -12.89
C GLN A 278 75.64 -67.52 -13.03
N VAL A 279 75.38 -66.96 -14.22
CA VAL A 279 74.07 -66.40 -14.57
C VAL A 279 73.07 -67.54 -14.66
N ILE A 280 72.04 -67.49 -13.83
CA ILE A 280 71.04 -68.56 -13.76
C ILE A 280 69.98 -68.29 -14.81
N GLU A 281 69.91 -69.20 -15.76
CA GLU A 281 69.05 -69.14 -16.95
C GLU A 281 67.80 -70.01 -16.75
N LEU A 282 66.66 -69.47 -17.17
CA LEU A 282 65.35 -70.09 -17.14
C LEU A 282 64.91 -70.31 -18.57
N THR A 283 64.55 -71.55 -18.90
CA THR A 283 63.86 -71.85 -20.15
C THR A 283 62.36 -71.77 -19.90
N LEU A 284 61.73 -70.75 -20.50
CA LEU A 284 60.28 -70.62 -20.49
C LEU A 284 59.64 -71.70 -21.37
N GLN A 285 58.35 -71.95 -21.19
CA GLN A 285 57.60 -72.93 -21.99
C GLN A 285 57.60 -72.60 -23.50
N SER A 286 57.85 -71.32 -23.85
CA SER A 286 58.05 -70.82 -25.22
C SER A 286 59.39 -71.25 -25.85
N GLY A 287 60.29 -71.88 -25.09
CA GLY A 287 61.65 -72.23 -25.52
C GLY A 287 62.66 -71.08 -25.41
N GLU A 288 62.23 -69.90 -24.96
CA GLU A 288 63.09 -68.73 -24.74
C GLU A 288 63.89 -68.88 -23.45
N ILE A 289 65.15 -68.46 -23.49
CA ILE A 289 66.05 -68.47 -22.35
C ILE A 289 66.17 -67.05 -21.79
N ILE A 290 65.86 -66.88 -20.51
CA ILE A 290 65.91 -65.61 -19.79
C ILE A 290 66.66 -65.77 -18.47
N SER A 291 67.49 -64.80 -18.07
CA SER A 291 68.12 -64.88 -16.76
C SER A 291 67.12 -64.63 -15.64
N ALA A 292 67.27 -65.28 -14.48
CA ALA A 292 66.38 -65.13 -13.35
C ALA A 292 66.26 -63.66 -12.88
N THR A 293 67.36 -62.92 -12.89
CA THR A 293 67.37 -61.48 -12.60
C THR A 293 66.66 -60.66 -13.68
N ALA A 294 66.85 -60.96 -14.97
CA ALA A 294 66.13 -60.30 -16.04
C ALA A 294 64.63 -60.57 -15.99
N LEU A 295 64.24 -61.79 -15.60
CA LEU A 295 62.84 -62.16 -15.36
C LEU A 295 62.26 -61.40 -14.17
N ALA A 296 62.91 -61.47 -13.00
CA ALA A 296 62.45 -60.75 -11.80
C ALA A 296 62.33 -59.24 -12.04
N GLN A 297 63.34 -58.64 -12.68
CA GLN A 297 63.34 -57.23 -13.03
C GLN A 297 62.31 -56.91 -14.11
N GLY A 298 62.14 -57.79 -15.08
CA GLY A 298 61.10 -57.70 -16.11
C GLY A 298 59.71 -57.71 -15.52
N VAL A 299 59.44 -58.55 -14.52
CA VAL A 299 58.16 -58.65 -13.80
C VAL A 299 57.88 -57.42 -12.96
N ILE A 300 58.89 -56.89 -12.27
CA ILE A 300 58.80 -55.64 -11.51
C ILE A 300 58.49 -54.47 -12.45
N ASN A 301 59.11 -54.45 -13.63
CA ASN A 301 58.97 -53.39 -14.62
C ASN A 301 57.77 -53.57 -15.58
N ALA A 302 57.16 -54.76 -15.63
CA ALA A 302 56.07 -55.09 -16.55
C ALA A 302 54.73 -54.46 -16.18
N GLN A 303 54.60 -53.92 -14.98
CA GLN A 303 53.42 -53.15 -14.61
C GLN A 303 53.66 -51.70 -15.04
N ARG A 304 53.19 -51.33 -16.24
CA ARG A 304 53.13 -49.93 -16.65
C ARG A 304 51.89 -49.28 -16.05
N THR A 305 52.17 -48.20 -15.35
CA THR A 305 51.17 -47.37 -14.70
C THR A 305 50.85 -46.24 -15.67
N THR A 306 49.72 -46.31 -16.38
CA THR A 306 49.29 -45.22 -17.26
C THR A 306 48.42 -44.28 -16.45
N GLU A 307 48.93 -43.07 -16.23
CA GLU A 307 48.21 -41.99 -15.58
C GLU A 307 47.20 -41.41 -16.58
N VAL A 308 45.91 -41.65 -16.38
CA VAL A 308 44.85 -40.96 -17.14
C VAL A 308 44.30 -39.85 -16.25
N VAL A 309 44.65 -38.61 -16.62
CA VAL A 309 44.15 -37.38 -16.00
C VAL A 309 42.87 -36.96 -16.70
N THR A 310 41.74 -36.99 -15.99
CA THR A 310 40.48 -36.40 -16.46
C THR A 310 40.15 -35.16 -15.64
N THR A 311 40.06 -34.01 -16.32
CA THR A 311 39.84 -32.70 -15.71
C THR A 311 38.35 -32.35 -15.70
N GLY A 312 37.79 -32.08 -14.52
CA GLY A 312 36.45 -31.49 -14.36
C GLY A 312 36.57 -30.03 -13.96
N HIS A 313 35.84 -29.12 -14.63
CA HIS A 313 35.86 -27.69 -14.34
C HIS A 313 34.53 -27.24 -13.70
N THR A 314 34.61 -26.56 -12.55
CA THR A 314 33.49 -25.80 -11.98
C THR A 314 33.94 -24.39 -11.61
N LYS A 315 33.08 -23.40 -11.87
CA LYS A 315 33.38 -21.96 -11.73
C LYS A 315 32.31 -21.30 -10.86
N SER A 316 32.70 -20.60 -9.80
CA SER A 316 31.84 -19.61 -9.12
C SER A 316 32.67 -18.51 -8.43
N ARG A 317 32.06 -17.43 -7.92
CA ARG A 317 32.75 -16.18 -7.57
C ARG A 317 32.50 -15.84 -6.09
N TYR A 318 33.55 -15.56 -5.30
CA TYR A 318 33.45 -15.15 -3.88
C TYR A 318 34.43 -14.01 -3.53
N GLU A 319 34.10 -13.23 -2.49
CA GLU A 319 34.77 -11.99 -2.04
C GLU A 319 35.49 -12.10 -0.67
N ASN A 320 36.09 -13.25 -0.33
CA ASN A 320 36.97 -13.35 0.86
C ASN A 320 38.30 -14.07 0.56
N VAL A 321 39.33 -13.77 1.36
CA VAL A 321 40.70 -14.31 1.23
C VAL A 321 40.72 -15.76 1.72
N GLU A 322 40.87 -16.71 0.80
CA GLU A 322 40.98 -18.13 1.12
C GLU A 322 42.33 -18.74 0.70
N ALA A 323 42.81 -19.68 1.51
CA ALA A 323 44.03 -20.44 1.27
C ALA A 323 43.70 -21.73 0.51
N GLY A 324 43.96 -21.75 -0.80
CA GLY A 324 43.81 -22.94 -1.62
C GLY A 324 44.82 -24.03 -1.25
N GLY A 325 44.35 -25.23 -0.96
CA GLY A 325 45.17 -26.43 -0.87
C GLY A 325 45.06 -27.21 -2.18
N SER A 326 46.16 -27.37 -2.92
CA SER A 326 46.21 -28.35 -4.00
C SER A 326 46.73 -29.67 -3.45
N PHE A 327 46.01 -30.76 -3.71
CA PHE A 327 46.49 -32.10 -3.43
C PHE A 327 47.04 -32.68 -4.72
N LYS A 328 48.35 -32.96 -4.76
CA LYS A 328 48.97 -33.68 -5.88
C LYS A 328 49.31 -35.08 -5.43
N PHE A 329 48.61 -36.04 -6.01
CA PHE A 329 48.95 -37.45 -5.90
C PHE A 329 49.77 -37.85 -7.12
N GLY A 330 51.09 -37.95 -6.95
CA GLY A 330 51.99 -38.40 -8.01
C GLY A 330 52.46 -39.82 -7.73
N VAL A 331 51.98 -40.82 -8.47
CA VAL A 331 52.55 -42.17 -8.45
C VAL A 331 53.64 -42.25 -9.51
N ASN A 332 54.82 -41.71 -9.21
CA ASN A 332 55.97 -41.95 -10.07
C ASN A 332 56.60 -43.31 -9.71
N PRO A 333 56.74 -44.27 -10.66
CA PRO A 333 57.31 -45.59 -10.37
C PRO A 333 58.71 -45.53 -9.74
N LEU A 334 59.45 -44.42 -9.90
CA LEU A 334 60.82 -44.27 -9.39
C LEU A 334 60.97 -43.41 -8.13
N ASN A 335 59.97 -42.62 -7.73
CA ASN A 335 60.05 -41.83 -6.50
C ASN A 335 58.66 -41.64 -5.87
N TRP A 336 58.44 -42.22 -4.69
CA TRP A 336 57.17 -42.18 -3.98
C TRP A 336 57.21 -41.03 -3.00
N ASP A 337 56.98 -39.81 -3.49
CA ASP A 337 56.93 -38.64 -2.63
C ASP A 337 55.49 -38.39 -2.16
N PHE A 338 55.34 -38.10 -0.87
CA PHE A 338 54.06 -37.79 -0.24
C PHE A 338 54.15 -36.38 0.31
N GLY A 339 53.77 -35.40 -0.51
CA GLY A 339 53.92 -33.99 -0.21
C GLY A 339 52.59 -33.24 -0.27
N MET A 340 52.26 -32.52 0.80
CA MET A 340 51.28 -31.44 0.77
C MET A 340 51.99 -30.13 0.45
N SER A 341 51.66 -29.49 -0.67
CA SER A 341 52.08 -28.11 -0.94
C SER A 341 50.88 -27.16 -0.83
N ALA A 342 50.98 -26.18 0.05
CA ALA A 342 50.01 -25.09 0.16
C ALA A 342 50.48 -23.90 -0.70
N SER A 343 49.61 -23.36 -1.54
CA SER A 343 49.87 -22.10 -2.26
C SER A 343 48.77 -21.10 -1.91
N LEU A 344 49.17 -19.93 -1.44
CA LEU A 344 48.25 -18.80 -1.21
C LEU A 344 48.06 -18.05 -2.54
N SER A 345 46.83 -17.94 -3.03
CA SER A 345 46.50 -17.06 -4.15
C SER A 345 45.25 -16.23 -3.85
N GLN A 346 45.34 -14.92 -4.05
CA GLN A 346 44.17 -14.03 -4.01
C GLN A 346 43.53 -13.92 -5.39
N GLY A 347 42.21 -14.14 -5.47
CA GLY A 347 41.37 -13.77 -6.61
C GLY A 347 40.81 -14.94 -7.43
N VAL A 348 39.48 -14.90 -7.62
CA VAL A 348 38.60 -15.70 -8.52
C VAL A 348 38.80 -17.24 -8.46
N ARG A 349 37.74 -17.97 -8.07
CA ARG A 349 37.71 -19.45 -7.93
C ARG A 349 38.19 -20.14 -9.21
N TRP A 350 39.30 -20.85 -9.09
CA TRP A 350 39.72 -21.94 -9.96
C TRP A 350 40.07 -23.09 -9.04
N GLU A 351 39.10 -23.95 -8.74
CA GLU A 351 39.37 -25.18 -7.99
C GLU A 351 39.45 -26.32 -9.00
N ASN A 352 40.68 -26.78 -9.24
CA ASN A 352 40.94 -28.01 -9.97
C ASN A 352 40.91 -29.16 -8.96
N THR A 353 39.92 -30.04 -9.06
CA THR A 353 40.01 -31.37 -8.44
C THR A 353 40.68 -32.29 -9.46
N GLU A 354 41.99 -32.50 -9.31
CA GLU A 354 42.75 -33.45 -10.12
C GLU A 354 42.62 -34.85 -9.51
N ALA A 355 41.89 -35.73 -10.20
CA ALA A 355 41.88 -37.15 -9.88
C ALA A 355 42.57 -37.92 -11.01
N SER A 356 43.77 -38.41 -10.73
CA SER A 356 44.44 -39.39 -11.58
C SER A 356 43.87 -40.78 -11.25
N SER A 357 43.15 -41.40 -12.19
CA SER A 357 42.90 -42.83 -12.08
C SER A 357 44.14 -43.57 -12.60
N THR A 358 44.61 -44.55 -11.84
CA THR A 358 45.78 -45.31 -12.21
C THR A 358 45.34 -46.57 -12.94
N GLN A 359 45.43 -46.61 -14.28
CA GLN A 359 45.22 -47.86 -15.00
C GLN A 359 46.55 -48.62 -15.07
N THR A 360 46.60 -49.77 -14.40
CA THR A 360 47.77 -50.64 -14.47
C THR A 360 47.57 -51.57 -15.66
N VAL A 361 48.42 -51.43 -16.68
CA VAL A 361 48.46 -52.34 -17.82
C VAL A 361 49.71 -53.20 -17.66
N TRP A 362 49.53 -54.51 -17.78
CA TRP A 362 50.65 -55.43 -17.91
C TRP A 362 51.29 -55.21 -19.29
N ASP A 363 52.37 -54.45 -19.32
CA ASP A 363 53.18 -54.12 -20.51
C ASP A 363 54.66 -54.39 -20.21
N PRO A 364 55.12 -55.65 -20.38
CA PRO A 364 56.49 -56.05 -20.10
C PRO A 364 57.48 -55.48 -21.12
N ALA A 365 58.57 -54.91 -20.61
CA ALA A 365 59.62 -54.30 -21.44
C ALA A 365 60.51 -55.32 -22.19
N GLN A 366 60.35 -56.63 -21.95
CA GLN A 366 61.13 -57.69 -22.58
C GLN A 366 60.24 -58.53 -23.50
N GLU A 367 60.69 -58.77 -24.73
CA GLU A 367 59.95 -59.46 -25.80
C GLU A 367 59.48 -60.87 -25.39
N ALA A 368 60.28 -61.59 -24.60
CA ALA A 368 59.93 -62.91 -24.07
C ALA A 368 58.79 -62.88 -23.03
N LEU A 369 58.64 -61.77 -22.30
CA LEU A 369 57.59 -61.59 -21.29
C LEU A 369 56.31 -61.00 -21.87
N ALA A 370 56.38 -60.29 -23.00
CA ALA A 370 55.26 -59.71 -23.73
C ALA A 370 54.22 -60.73 -24.23
N LYS A 371 54.58 -62.02 -24.24
CA LYS A 371 53.68 -63.12 -24.59
C LYS A 371 52.77 -63.56 -23.43
N LEU A 372 52.95 -63.02 -22.23
CA LEU A 372 52.17 -63.37 -21.03
C LEU A 372 51.08 -62.32 -20.79
N GLU A 373 49.84 -62.77 -20.60
CA GLU A 373 48.65 -61.91 -20.47
C GLU A 373 48.46 -61.28 -19.06
N GLY A 374 49.30 -61.63 -18.07
CA GLY A 374 49.24 -61.03 -16.73
C GLY A 374 50.10 -61.74 -15.67
N ALA A 375 50.12 -61.20 -14.45
CA ALA A 375 50.92 -61.73 -13.34
C ALA A 375 50.59 -63.19 -12.97
N GLN A 376 49.34 -63.61 -13.14
CA GLN A 376 48.92 -65.01 -12.96
C GLN A 376 49.46 -65.94 -14.06
N ALA A 377 49.47 -65.49 -15.33
CA ALA A 377 50.06 -66.23 -16.44
C ALA A 377 51.59 -66.38 -16.25
N LEU A 378 52.24 -65.34 -15.73
CA LEU A 378 53.63 -65.39 -15.30
C LEU A 378 53.87 -66.38 -14.15
N GLN A 379 53.05 -66.38 -13.11
CA GLN A 379 53.18 -67.33 -12.00
C GLN A 379 53.09 -68.78 -12.51
N GLN A 380 52.18 -69.04 -13.45
CA GLN A 380 52.09 -70.35 -14.13
C GLN A 380 53.33 -70.65 -14.98
N ALA A 381 53.84 -69.68 -15.72
CA ALA A 381 55.07 -69.82 -16.51
C ALA A 381 56.31 -70.12 -15.64
N VAL A 382 56.47 -69.43 -14.50
CA VAL A 382 57.54 -69.70 -13.51
C VAL A 382 57.40 -71.09 -12.90
N ASN A 383 56.17 -71.52 -12.60
CA ASN A 383 55.91 -72.88 -12.11
C ASN A 383 56.31 -73.96 -13.11
N GLN A 384 56.21 -73.68 -14.41
CA GLN A 384 56.51 -74.62 -15.49
C GLN A 384 57.92 -74.50 -16.06
N ALA A 385 58.64 -73.41 -15.76
CA ALA A 385 60.00 -73.17 -16.24
C ALA A 385 61.00 -74.20 -15.68
N GLN A 386 61.94 -74.60 -16.53
CA GLN A 386 63.08 -75.45 -16.16
C GLN A 386 64.30 -74.57 -15.86
N VAL A 387 64.90 -74.75 -14.68
CA VAL A 387 66.13 -74.05 -14.28
C VAL A 387 67.32 -74.85 -14.77
N ILE A 388 68.15 -74.26 -15.64
CA ILE A 388 69.35 -74.91 -16.19
C ILE A 388 70.57 -74.44 -15.38
N ASN A 389 71.47 -75.36 -15.02
CA ASN A 389 72.73 -75.10 -14.32
C ASN A 389 72.64 -74.41 -12.93
N ALA A 390 72.00 -75.05 -11.93
CA ALA A 390 72.10 -74.57 -10.54
C ALA A 390 71.91 -75.67 -9.48
N ASN A 391 72.78 -75.70 -8.46
CA ASN A 391 72.57 -76.46 -7.21
C ASN A 391 71.50 -75.82 -6.29
N SER A 392 71.04 -74.60 -6.62
CA SER A 392 70.08 -73.77 -5.87
C SER A 392 68.76 -73.52 -6.63
N ALA A 393 68.43 -74.38 -7.61
CA ALA A 393 67.26 -74.22 -8.49
C ALA A 393 65.93 -74.09 -7.74
N ALA A 394 65.75 -74.82 -6.64
CA ALA A 394 64.53 -74.73 -5.82
C ALA A 394 64.39 -73.35 -5.15
N THR A 395 65.47 -72.78 -4.62
CA THR A 395 65.47 -71.47 -3.94
C THR A 395 65.11 -70.34 -4.89
N ILE A 396 65.67 -70.34 -6.11
CA ILE A 396 65.39 -69.28 -7.09
C ILE A 396 63.97 -69.39 -7.64
N LYS A 397 63.48 -70.61 -7.86
CA LYS A 397 62.08 -70.82 -8.23
C LYS A 397 61.14 -70.29 -7.13
N THR A 398 61.45 -70.52 -5.86
CA THR A 398 60.70 -69.95 -4.74
C THR A 398 60.74 -68.41 -4.73
N LEU A 399 61.90 -67.78 -4.93
CA LEU A 399 62.03 -66.32 -4.98
C LEU A 399 61.24 -65.70 -6.16
N LEU A 400 61.24 -66.36 -7.32
CA LEU A 400 60.48 -65.91 -8.50
C LEU A 400 58.97 -66.06 -8.30
N LEU A 401 58.52 -67.14 -7.65
CA LEU A 401 57.11 -67.31 -7.27
C LEU A 401 56.68 -66.22 -6.28
N GLN A 402 57.49 -65.93 -5.27
CA GLN A 402 57.24 -64.81 -4.34
C GLN A 402 57.18 -63.46 -5.07
N THR A 403 58.01 -63.26 -6.11
CA THR A 403 57.94 -62.05 -6.95
C THR A 403 56.58 -61.92 -7.65
N SER A 404 56.06 -63.03 -8.20
CA SER A 404 54.74 -63.06 -8.84
C SER A 404 53.58 -62.85 -7.84
N GLU A 405 53.67 -63.40 -6.63
CA GLU A 405 52.69 -63.19 -5.56
C GLU A 405 52.65 -61.72 -5.13
N LEU A 406 53.80 -61.06 -4.97
CA LEU A 406 53.87 -59.63 -4.68
C LEU A 406 53.34 -58.76 -5.83
N ALA A 407 53.47 -59.21 -7.09
CA ALA A 407 52.89 -58.51 -8.23
C ALA A 407 51.36 -58.53 -8.22
N ILE A 408 50.76 -59.66 -7.82
CA ILE A 408 49.30 -59.80 -7.61
C ILE A 408 48.86 -58.96 -6.40
N GLU A 409 49.60 -59.01 -5.29
CA GLU A 409 49.30 -58.18 -4.10
C GLU A 409 49.32 -56.68 -4.46
N LYS A 410 50.29 -56.24 -5.26
CA LYS A 410 50.37 -54.86 -5.76
C LYS A 410 49.15 -54.47 -6.59
N GLU A 411 48.66 -55.34 -7.48
CA GLU A 411 47.46 -55.10 -8.29
C GLU A 411 46.19 -54.95 -7.44
N ILE A 412 46.02 -55.82 -6.43
CA ILE A 412 44.92 -55.74 -5.47
C ILE A 412 44.96 -54.40 -4.72
N GLN A 413 46.13 -53.99 -4.22
CA GLN A 413 46.26 -52.73 -3.49
C GLN A 413 46.06 -51.50 -4.39
N LEU A 414 46.46 -51.55 -5.67
CA LEU A 414 46.20 -50.46 -6.63
C LEU A 414 44.72 -50.33 -6.96
N THR A 415 44.00 -51.45 -7.09
CA THR A 415 42.54 -51.46 -7.30
C THR A 415 41.82 -50.84 -6.10
N GLU A 416 42.22 -51.23 -4.89
CA GLU A 416 41.68 -50.65 -3.65
C GLU A 416 41.98 -49.15 -3.52
N MET A 417 43.19 -48.73 -3.90
CA MET A 417 43.55 -47.31 -3.94
C MET A 417 42.68 -46.52 -4.91
N ASN A 418 42.43 -47.05 -6.11
CA ASN A 418 41.54 -46.41 -7.09
C ASN A 418 40.09 -46.30 -6.56
N ARG A 419 39.58 -47.33 -5.87
CA ARG A 419 38.27 -47.29 -5.22
C ARG A 419 38.20 -46.17 -4.20
N LEU A 420 39.17 -46.08 -3.30
CA LEU A 420 39.23 -45.04 -2.26
C LEU A 420 39.39 -43.64 -2.85
N LEU A 421 40.15 -43.47 -3.94
CA LEU A 421 40.27 -42.20 -4.66
C LEU A 421 38.94 -41.77 -5.28
N SER A 422 38.19 -42.72 -5.86
CA SER A 422 36.84 -42.43 -6.37
C SER A 422 35.89 -42.01 -5.25
N GLU A 423 35.95 -42.66 -4.10
CA GLU A 423 35.18 -42.28 -2.92
C GLU A 423 35.58 -40.90 -2.40
N HIS A 424 36.87 -40.58 -2.38
CA HIS A 424 37.36 -39.25 -2.01
C HIS A 424 36.77 -38.16 -2.90
N ASN A 425 36.78 -38.37 -4.22
CA ASN A 425 36.22 -37.39 -5.16
C ASN A 425 34.72 -37.19 -4.96
N ASP A 426 33.98 -38.26 -4.69
CA ASP A 426 32.55 -38.16 -4.41
C ASP A 426 32.28 -37.34 -3.13
N LEU A 427 33.05 -37.59 -2.07
CA LEU A 427 32.96 -36.81 -0.82
C LEU A 427 33.34 -35.33 -1.02
N VAL A 428 34.35 -35.03 -1.85
CA VAL A 428 34.74 -33.66 -2.21
C VAL A 428 33.62 -32.96 -2.99
N ASN A 429 33.01 -33.64 -3.95
CA ASN A 429 31.89 -33.10 -4.72
C ASN A 429 30.68 -32.82 -3.82
N GLN A 430 30.36 -33.75 -2.91
CA GLN A 430 29.30 -33.56 -1.91
C GLN A 430 29.59 -32.36 -0.99
N TYR A 431 30.83 -32.20 -0.53
CA TYR A 431 31.25 -31.04 0.28
C TYR A 431 31.00 -29.72 -0.45
N HIS A 432 31.46 -29.57 -1.69
CA HIS A 432 31.23 -28.34 -2.46
C HIS A 432 29.75 -28.11 -2.75
N GLN A 433 29.01 -29.16 -3.10
CA GLN A 433 27.57 -29.07 -3.33
C GLN A 433 26.84 -28.55 -2.09
N PHE A 434 27.16 -29.06 -0.89
CA PHE A 434 26.51 -28.60 0.35
C PHE A 434 26.92 -27.19 0.75
N LEU A 435 28.15 -26.76 0.47
CA LEU A 435 28.55 -25.36 0.64
C LEU A 435 27.76 -24.43 -0.27
N ASP A 436 27.67 -24.76 -1.56
CA ASP A 436 26.94 -23.96 -2.54
C ASP A 436 25.43 -23.90 -2.19
N LEU A 437 24.82 -25.02 -1.79
CA LEU A 437 23.42 -25.06 -1.33
C LEU A 437 23.18 -24.26 -0.04
N ARG A 438 24.15 -24.23 0.89
CA ARG A 438 24.05 -23.44 2.11
C ARG A 438 24.12 -21.94 1.83
N GLU A 439 25.00 -21.51 0.93
CA GLU A 439 25.09 -20.11 0.52
C GLU A 439 23.89 -19.69 -0.32
N GLN A 440 23.39 -20.57 -1.19
CA GLN A 440 22.14 -20.34 -1.91
C GLN A 440 20.97 -20.18 -0.93
N ALA A 441 20.84 -21.02 0.09
CA ALA A 441 19.82 -20.85 1.13
C ALA A 441 19.98 -19.54 1.93
N ARG A 442 21.20 -19.00 2.07
CA ARG A 442 21.42 -17.67 2.67
C ARG A 442 20.99 -16.53 1.73
N ALA A 443 21.29 -16.64 0.44
CA ALA A 443 20.89 -15.65 -0.57
C ALA A 443 19.37 -15.66 -0.80
N ASP A 444 18.75 -16.85 -0.86
CA ASP A 444 17.30 -17.02 -1.00
C ASP A 444 16.54 -16.46 0.22
N LEU A 445 17.19 -16.31 1.40
CA LEU A 445 16.63 -15.61 2.55
C LEU A 445 16.41 -14.11 2.25
N ILE A 446 17.32 -13.51 1.47
CA ILE A 446 17.28 -12.11 1.05
C ILE A 446 16.26 -11.93 -0.09
N ASP A 447 16.16 -12.91 -0.99
CA ASP A 447 15.29 -12.89 -2.19
C ASP A 447 13.93 -13.63 -2.03
N SER A 448 13.57 -14.04 -0.80
CA SER A 448 12.42 -14.89 -0.54
C SER A 448 11.05 -14.28 -0.95
N ASN A 449 9.98 -15.10 -1.01
CA ASN A 449 8.61 -14.65 -1.32
C ASN A 449 8.06 -13.50 -0.46
N LEU A 450 8.72 -13.12 0.64
CA LEU A 450 8.39 -11.96 1.47
C LEU A 450 9.09 -10.67 1.01
N ALA A 451 10.15 -10.80 0.21
CA ALA A 451 10.72 -9.74 -0.63
C ALA A 451 10.00 -9.64 -1.98
N ASN A 452 9.20 -10.65 -2.36
CA ASN A 452 8.37 -10.60 -3.58
C ASN A 452 7.36 -9.44 -3.48
N PRO A 453 7.46 -8.42 -4.35
CA PRO A 453 6.59 -7.26 -4.32
C PRO A 453 5.10 -7.63 -4.45
N ALA A 454 4.75 -8.74 -5.10
CA ALA A 454 3.36 -9.12 -5.35
C ALA A 454 2.57 -9.40 -4.06
N PHE A 455 3.16 -10.10 -3.07
CA PHE A 455 2.50 -10.37 -1.80
C PHE A 455 2.41 -9.12 -0.91
N ARG A 456 3.42 -8.24 -0.96
CA ARG A 456 3.35 -6.92 -0.31
C ARG A 456 2.25 -6.07 -0.94
N ILE A 457 2.17 -6.02 -2.27
CA ILE A 457 1.13 -5.29 -3.00
C ILE A 457 -0.26 -5.78 -2.63
N LEU A 458 -0.50 -7.09 -2.52
CA LEU A 458 -1.83 -7.62 -2.19
C LEU A 458 -2.24 -7.29 -0.74
N ARG A 459 -1.31 -7.44 0.21
CA ARG A 459 -1.52 -7.02 1.60
C ARG A 459 -1.80 -5.51 1.68
N ASP A 460 -0.94 -4.71 1.05
CA ASP A 460 -1.03 -3.26 1.04
C ASP A 460 -2.34 -2.82 0.36
N GLN A 461 -2.79 -3.53 -0.68
CA GLN A 461 -4.07 -3.28 -1.34
C GLN A 461 -5.24 -3.51 -0.36
N THR A 462 -5.29 -4.66 0.34
CA THR A 462 -6.37 -4.92 1.31
C THR A 462 -6.37 -3.91 2.47
N THR A 463 -5.19 -3.47 2.90
CA THR A 463 -5.01 -2.44 3.94
C THR A 463 -5.52 -1.08 3.47
N VAL A 464 -5.21 -0.70 2.23
CA VAL A 464 -5.70 0.55 1.61
C VAL A 464 -7.21 0.50 1.37
N GLU A 465 -7.74 -0.64 0.94
CA GLU A 465 -9.19 -0.85 0.80
C GLU A 465 -9.90 -0.70 2.15
N ALA A 466 -9.43 -1.36 3.20
CA ALA A 466 -9.98 -1.21 4.56
C ALA A 466 -9.90 0.23 5.06
N ALA A 467 -8.74 0.89 4.94
CA ALA A 467 -8.57 2.28 5.35
C ALA A 467 -9.52 3.23 4.58
N ARG A 468 -9.77 2.96 3.30
CA ARG A 468 -10.70 3.73 2.47
C ARG A 468 -12.14 3.54 2.94
N SER A 469 -12.56 2.31 3.17
CA SER A 469 -13.92 1.99 3.63
C SER A 469 -14.18 2.61 5.01
N ILE A 470 -13.25 2.48 5.95
CA ILE A 470 -13.30 3.13 7.27
C ILE A 470 -13.40 4.66 7.12
N ALA A 471 -12.61 5.28 6.25
CA ALA A 471 -12.66 6.73 6.02
C ALA A 471 -14.03 7.19 5.47
N VAL A 472 -14.62 6.45 4.52
CA VAL A 472 -15.97 6.74 3.99
C VAL A 472 -17.01 6.61 5.09
N THR A 473 -16.97 5.53 5.87
CA THR A 473 -17.90 5.27 6.98
C THR A 473 -17.79 6.37 8.04
N ALA A 474 -16.57 6.81 8.38
CA ALA A 474 -16.35 7.89 9.35
C ALA A 474 -16.88 9.23 8.85
N GLN A 475 -16.74 9.56 7.56
CA GLN A 475 -17.34 10.76 6.98
C GLN A 475 -18.88 10.71 7.08
N PHE A 476 -19.51 9.59 6.76
CA PHE A 476 -20.96 9.46 6.93
C PHE A 476 -21.41 9.50 8.39
N ALA A 477 -20.65 8.92 9.32
CA ALA A 477 -20.92 9.03 10.75
C ALA A 477 -20.85 10.49 11.23
N TYR A 478 -19.88 11.28 10.74
CA TYR A 478 -19.82 12.72 10.96
C TYR A 478 -21.06 13.42 10.40
N LEU A 479 -21.46 13.13 9.15
CA LEU A 479 -22.66 13.69 8.53
C LEU A 479 -23.93 13.35 9.34
N THR A 480 -24.05 12.12 9.85
CA THR A 480 -25.12 11.70 10.76
C THR A 480 -25.14 12.55 12.02
N ALA A 481 -23.99 12.81 12.63
CA ALA A 481 -23.90 13.70 13.79
C ALA A 481 -24.33 15.15 13.45
N LYS A 482 -23.88 15.70 12.31
CA LYS A 482 -24.32 17.04 11.85
C LYS A 482 -25.82 17.10 11.57
N ALA A 483 -26.41 16.03 11.04
CA ALA A 483 -27.85 15.93 10.86
C ALA A 483 -28.58 16.03 12.22
N LEU A 484 -28.10 15.31 13.24
CA LEU A 484 -28.64 15.37 14.60
C LEU A 484 -28.53 16.79 15.20
N GLU A 485 -27.35 17.41 15.09
CA GLU A 485 -27.13 18.78 15.56
C GLU A 485 -28.10 19.76 14.90
N SER A 486 -28.32 19.59 13.59
CA SER A 486 -29.25 20.42 12.84
C SER A 486 -30.69 20.17 13.29
N GLU A 487 -31.10 18.93 13.56
CA GLU A 487 -32.48 18.57 13.90
C GLU A 487 -32.90 19.08 15.28
N PHE A 488 -32.02 18.91 16.27
CA PHE A 488 -32.27 19.29 17.66
C PHE A 488 -31.71 20.68 18.03
N LEU A 489 -30.91 21.30 17.16
CA LEU A 489 -30.27 22.60 17.39
C LEU A 489 -29.34 22.60 18.62
N ILE A 490 -28.71 21.46 18.88
CA ILE A 490 -27.77 21.24 19.99
C ILE A 490 -26.51 20.59 19.42
N ARG A 491 -25.33 21.15 19.74
CA ARG A 491 -24.04 20.59 19.31
C ARG A 491 -23.74 19.28 20.02
N TYR A 492 -23.20 18.31 19.30
CA TYR A 492 -22.73 17.05 19.85
C TYR A 492 -21.32 17.24 20.45
N PRO A 493 -21.13 17.10 21.77
CA PRO A 493 -19.86 17.44 22.42
C PRO A 493 -18.68 16.58 21.96
N ASN A 494 -18.95 15.33 21.56
CA ASN A 494 -17.92 14.37 21.17
C ASN A 494 -17.75 14.28 19.64
N LEU A 495 -18.23 15.27 18.87
CA LEU A 495 -18.14 15.28 17.41
C LEU A 495 -16.71 15.05 16.91
N ASN A 496 -15.70 15.61 17.58
CA ASN A 496 -14.30 15.50 17.17
C ASN A 496 -13.73 14.08 17.29
N ASN A 497 -14.36 13.18 18.05
CA ASN A 497 -13.84 11.82 18.22
C ASN A 497 -13.90 11.02 16.90
N ILE A 498 -14.86 11.30 16.02
CA ILE A 498 -14.97 10.58 14.74
C ILE A 498 -13.79 10.86 13.80
N PHE A 499 -13.13 12.02 13.92
CA PHE A 499 -11.93 12.32 13.13
C PHE A 499 -10.77 11.37 13.46
N LYS A 500 -10.80 10.78 14.66
CA LYS A 500 -9.77 9.88 15.16
C LYS A 500 -10.05 8.42 14.85
N ALA A 501 -11.23 8.07 14.33
CA ALA A 501 -11.61 6.68 14.09
C ALA A 501 -10.58 5.98 13.18
N ARG A 502 -10.21 4.77 13.57
CA ARG A 502 -9.22 3.93 12.87
C ARG A 502 -9.74 2.54 12.55
N THR A 503 -10.74 2.08 13.27
CA THR A 503 -11.39 0.78 13.09
C THR A 503 -12.88 0.95 12.83
N ALA A 504 -13.56 -0.09 12.34
CA ALA A 504 -15.02 -0.10 12.27
C ALA A 504 -15.63 0.02 13.67
N ASP A 505 -15.02 -0.60 14.69
CA ASP A 505 -15.46 -0.54 16.08
C ASP A 505 -15.45 0.89 16.65
N ASP A 506 -14.44 1.71 16.31
CA ASP A 506 -14.42 3.12 16.70
C ASP A 506 -15.66 3.88 16.19
N ILE A 507 -16.07 3.58 14.95
CA ILE A 507 -17.22 4.22 14.30
C ILE A 507 -18.53 3.69 14.90
N ASP A 508 -18.64 2.39 15.16
CA ASP A 508 -19.82 1.82 15.82
C ASP A 508 -20.01 2.42 17.23
N ASN A 509 -18.93 2.48 18.03
CA ASN A 509 -18.93 3.13 19.33
C ASN A 509 -19.36 4.60 19.23
N PHE A 510 -18.86 5.35 18.25
CA PHE A 510 -19.28 6.73 18.01
C PHE A 510 -20.78 6.85 17.69
N ILE A 511 -21.32 5.98 16.84
CA ILE A 511 -22.75 5.99 16.48
C ILE A 511 -23.63 5.58 17.66
N ASN A 512 -23.18 4.63 18.48
CA ASN A 512 -23.87 4.21 19.69
C ASN A 512 -23.89 5.34 20.74
N ASP A 513 -22.77 6.04 20.93
CA ASP A 513 -22.69 7.24 21.79
C ASP A 513 -23.57 8.37 21.26
N LEU A 514 -23.63 8.56 19.94
CA LEU A 514 -24.48 9.55 19.29
C LEU A 514 -25.97 9.24 19.52
N GLU A 515 -26.38 7.97 19.45
CA GLU A 515 -27.76 7.56 19.77
C GLU A 515 -28.06 7.74 21.26
N ALA A 516 -27.12 7.39 22.15
CA ALA A 516 -27.27 7.63 23.58
C ALA A 516 -27.43 9.14 23.89
N PHE A 517 -26.67 10.00 23.21
CA PHE A 517 -26.82 11.44 23.28
C PHE A 517 -28.19 11.92 22.78
N ARG A 518 -28.64 11.41 21.62
CA ARG A 518 -29.97 11.71 21.08
C ARG A 518 -31.08 11.33 22.05
N VAL A 519 -31.01 10.15 22.68
CA VAL A 519 -31.95 9.71 23.71
C VAL A 519 -31.88 10.63 24.94
N ALA A 520 -30.69 11.07 25.34
CA ALA A 520 -30.49 11.96 26.49
C ALA A 520 -31.01 13.39 26.26
N ILE A 521 -31.00 13.91 25.03
CA ILE A 521 -31.66 15.17 24.67
C ILE A 521 -33.17 15.10 25.00
N GLY A 522 -33.78 13.92 24.81
CA GLY A 522 -35.19 13.69 25.06
C GLY A 522 -36.12 14.30 24.00
N SER A 523 -37.42 14.36 24.31
CA SER A 523 -38.40 15.00 23.42
C SER A 523 -38.32 16.52 23.57
N PRO A 524 -38.15 17.28 22.48
CA PRO A 524 -37.95 18.72 22.54
C PRO A 524 -39.20 19.52 22.96
N GLY A 525 -40.33 18.86 23.23
CA GLY A 525 -41.61 19.48 23.55
C GLY A 525 -42.65 19.22 22.46
N GLU A 526 -43.90 19.63 22.70
CA GLU A 526 -44.98 19.46 21.74
C GLU A 526 -44.81 20.42 20.55
N ARG A 527 -44.82 19.87 19.33
CA ARG A 527 -44.81 20.64 18.10
C ARG A 527 -46.21 21.14 17.79
N ASN A 528 -46.32 22.43 17.49
CA ASN A 528 -47.55 23.07 17.04
C ASN A 528 -47.41 23.60 15.61
N ARG A 529 -48.55 23.80 14.96
CA ARG A 529 -48.66 24.26 13.56
C ARG A 529 -48.74 25.78 13.50
N PHE A 530 -47.85 26.41 12.73
CA PHE A 530 -47.78 27.87 12.54
C PHE A 530 -47.79 28.23 11.05
N PRO A 531 -48.96 28.30 10.40
CA PRO A 531 -49.01 28.57 8.97
C PRO A 531 -48.80 30.07 8.69
N TYR A 532 -47.86 30.41 7.82
CA TYR A 532 -47.57 31.79 7.41
C TYR A 532 -48.07 32.04 5.99
N ARG A 533 -48.69 33.21 5.78
CA ARG A 533 -48.98 33.75 4.45
C ARG A 533 -48.07 34.95 4.20
N ILE A 534 -47.25 34.87 3.16
CA ILE A 534 -46.22 35.85 2.85
C ILE A 534 -46.52 36.45 1.49
N SER A 535 -46.80 37.75 1.45
CA SER A 535 -46.91 38.52 0.21
C SER A 535 -45.51 38.90 -0.27
N VAL A 536 -45.16 38.48 -1.49
CA VAL A 536 -43.87 38.82 -2.09
C VAL A 536 -43.76 40.33 -2.28
N ALA A 537 -44.81 40.99 -2.76
CA ALA A 537 -44.81 42.43 -2.96
C ALA A 537 -44.71 43.20 -1.62
N LYS A 538 -45.57 42.89 -0.64
CA LYS A 538 -45.66 43.65 0.61
C LYS A 538 -44.57 43.26 1.60
N ASP A 539 -44.47 41.98 1.93
CA ASP A 539 -43.68 41.51 3.07
C ASP A 539 -42.19 41.38 2.71
N LEU A 540 -41.87 41.03 1.46
CA LEU A 540 -40.49 40.80 1.02
C LEU A 540 -39.87 42.00 0.31
N PHE A 541 -40.61 42.64 -0.60
CA PHE A 541 -40.15 43.83 -1.33
C PHE A 541 -40.60 45.17 -0.72
N GLY A 542 -41.28 45.14 0.43
CA GLY A 542 -41.59 46.34 1.20
C GLY A 542 -42.64 47.25 0.56
N LEU A 543 -43.48 46.75 -0.36
CA LEU A 543 -44.59 47.52 -0.95
C LEU A 543 -45.82 47.55 -0.01
N THR A 544 -45.57 47.74 1.28
CA THR A 544 -46.60 47.87 2.32
C THR A 544 -47.34 49.19 2.20
N ASP A 545 -48.54 49.29 2.80
CA ASP A 545 -49.31 50.53 2.79
C ASP A 545 -48.51 51.67 3.49
N GLU A 546 -47.79 51.37 4.57
CA GLU A 546 -46.99 52.36 5.31
C GLU A 546 -45.81 52.90 4.49
N ASN A 547 -45.23 52.09 3.61
CA ASN A 547 -44.09 52.51 2.78
C ASN A 547 -44.53 53.26 1.54
N LEU A 548 -45.65 52.85 0.93
CA LEU A 548 -46.22 53.50 -0.25
C LEU A 548 -46.94 54.82 0.10
N ASP A 549 -47.48 54.92 1.32
CA ASP A 549 -48.21 56.08 1.82
C ASP A 549 -47.80 56.44 3.26
N PRO A 550 -46.57 56.93 3.49
CA PRO A 550 -46.10 57.26 4.83
C PRO A 550 -46.93 58.33 5.54
N THR A 551 -47.67 59.14 4.77
CA THR A 551 -48.51 60.24 5.28
C THR A 551 -49.97 59.82 5.48
N GLY A 552 -50.37 58.64 5.02
CA GLY A 552 -51.74 58.11 5.10
C GLY A 552 -52.76 58.89 4.25
N GLN A 553 -52.32 59.63 3.24
CA GLN A 553 -53.16 60.53 2.44
C GLN A 553 -53.72 59.88 1.17
N LEU A 554 -53.17 58.75 0.74
CA LEU A 554 -53.60 58.08 -0.47
C LEU A 554 -54.87 57.25 -0.22
N SER A 555 -55.76 57.23 -1.21
CA SER A 555 -56.91 56.33 -1.20
C SER A 555 -56.48 54.86 -1.35
N PRO A 556 -57.30 53.89 -0.91
CA PRO A 556 -56.98 52.46 -1.08
C PRO A 556 -56.71 52.04 -2.52
N SER A 557 -57.41 52.63 -3.50
CA SER A 557 -57.21 52.36 -4.93
C SER A 557 -55.90 52.94 -5.45
N GLU A 558 -55.49 54.12 -4.98
CA GLU A 558 -54.19 54.71 -5.32
C GLU A 558 -53.05 53.87 -4.75
N ARG A 559 -53.15 53.41 -3.49
CA ARG A 559 -52.17 52.49 -2.91
C ARG A 559 -52.08 51.17 -3.66
N ALA A 560 -53.22 50.59 -4.06
CA ALA A 560 -53.25 49.37 -4.86
C ALA A 560 -52.61 49.57 -6.24
N ARG A 561 -52.86 50.70 -6.89
CA ARG A 561 -52.22 51.05 -8.17
C ARG A 561 -50.70 51.18 -8.02
N LEU A 562 -50.23 51.95 -7.03
CA LEU A 562 -48.80 52.13 -6.79
C LEU A 562 -48.09 50.82 -6.46
N ARG A 563 -48.73 49.94 -5.68
CA ARG A 563 -48.20 48.59 -5.41
C ARG A 563 -48.06 47.77 -6.69
N PHE A 564 -49.11 47.75 -7.52
CA PHE A 564 -49.08 47.04 -8.78
C PHE A 564 -47.97 47.55 -9.71
N GLU A 565 -47.87 48.87 -9.88
CA GLU A 565 -46.81 49.49 -10.69
C GLU A 565 -45.41 49.20 -10.14
N GLY A 566 -45.23 49.27 -8.82
CA GLY A 566 -43.98 48.93 -8.14
C GLY A 566 -43.60 47.46 -8.33
N PHE A 567 -44.56 46.54 -8.19
CA PHE A 567 -44.33 45.12 -8.36
C PHE A 567 -44.01 44.77 -9.82
N GLN A 568 -44.72 45.36 -10.79
CA GLN A 568 -44.40 45.21 -12.21
C GLN A 568 -42.99 45.71 -12.55
N ALA A 569 -42.54 46.82 -11.95
CA ALA A 569 -41.17 47.29 -12.12
C ALA A 569 -40.12 46.32 -11.55
N ILE A 570 -40.42 45.64 -10.45
CA ILE A 570 -39.56 44.58 -9.88
C ILE A 570 -39.50 43.40 -10.85
N LEU A 571 -40.64 42.89 -11.33
CA LEU A 571 -40.69 41.80 -12.30
C LEU A 571 -39.86 42.12 -13.55
N GLN A 572 -40.00 43.32 -14.12
CA GLN A 572 -39.23 43.72 -15.30
C GLN A 572 -37.72 43.70 -15.08
N ARG A 573 -37.23 44.10 -13.89
CA ARG A 573 -35.80 44.04 -13.55
C ARG A 573 -35.29 42.62 -13.34
N SER A 574 -36.19 41.72 -12.97
CA SER A 574 -35.96 40.30 -12.71
C SER A 574 -36.24 39.40 -13.92
N ALA A 575 -36.47 39.99 -15.10
CA ALA A 575 -36.74 39.25 -16.31
C ALA A 575 -35.50 38.49 -16.81
N ILE A 576 -35.67 37.22 -17.11
CA ILE A 576 -34.67 36.38 -17.80
C ILE A 576 -34.95 36.48 -19.29
N THR A 577 -34.00 36.98 -20.07
CA THR A 577 -34.09 37.04 -21.53
C THR A 577 -33.24 35.95 -22.17
N ASP A 578 -33.79 35.27 -23.17
CA ASP A 578 -33.02 34.37 -24.03
C ASP A 578 -31.99 35.18 -24.82
N THR A 579 -30.72 34.77 -24.72
CA THR A 579 -29.59 35.42 -25.38
C THR A 579 -29.64 35.38 -26.90
N VAL A 580 -30.39 34.42 -27.48
CA VAL A 580 -30.50 34.25 -28.94
C VAL A 580 -31.69 35.04 -29.50
N SER A 581 -32.87 34.89 -28.90
CA SER A 581 -34.10 35.52 -29.40
C SER A 581 -34.38 36.91 -28.83
N GLY A 582 -33.74 37.27 -27.71
CA GLY A 582 -34.03 38.50 -26.96
C GLY A 582 -35.39 38.48 -26.25
N GLN A 583 -36.14 37.38 -26.33
CA GLN A 583 -37.45 37.26 -25.69
C GLN A 583 -37.31 36.98 -24.20
N VAL A 584 -38.24 37.52 -23.40
CA VAL A 584 -38.34 37.17 -21.98
C VAL A 584 -38.85 35.73 -21.87
N ILE A 585 -38.03 34.86 -21.28
CA ILE A 585 -38.32 33.43 -21.11
C ILE A 585 -38.69 33.08 -19.67
N GLY A 586 -38.61 34.01 -18.74
CA GLY A 586 -38.96 33.77 -17.35
C GLY A 586 -38.63 34.95 -16.45
N PHE A 587 -38.86 34.77 -15.16
CA PHE A 587 -38.57 35.75 -14.12
C PHE A 587 -37.91 35.04 -12.94
N GLU A 588 -36.96 35.71 -12.31
CA GLU A 588 -36.29 35.24 -11.11
C GLU A 588 -36.25 36.32 -10.02
N LEU A 589 -36.93 36.04 -8.91
CA LEU A 589 -37.06 36.94 -7.77
C LEU A 589 -36.22 36.39 -6.60
N PRO A 590 -34.98 36.89 -6.42
CA PRO A 590 -34.19 36.57 -5.24
C PRO A 590 -34.66 37.38 -4.03
N PHE A 591 -34.77 36.75 -2.87
CA PHE A 591 -35.08 37.41 -1.60
C PHE A 591 -34.47 36.66 -0.41
N ALA A 592 -34.54 37.25 0.78
CA ALA A 592 -34.08 36.64 2.02
C ALA A 592 -35.16 36.72 3.10
N THR A 593 -35.18 35.77 4.02
CA THR A 593 -36.10 35.74 5.16
C THR A 593 -35.32 35.61 6.46
N THR A 594 -35.73 36.34 7.51
CA THR A 594 -35.00 36.40 8.79
C THR A 594 -35.93 36.23 9.99
N LEU A 595 -35.48 35.46 10.99
CA LEU A 595 -36.16 35.30 12.28
C LEU A 595 -36.13 36.57 13.14
N LEU A 596 -35.37 37.60 12.75
CA LEU A 596 -35.39 38.92 13.38
C LEU A 596 -36.61 39.75 12.93
N ASN A 597 -37.23 39.41 11.80
CA ASN A 597 -38.45 40.06 11.35
C ASN A 597 -39.65 39.45 12.07
N THR A 598 -39.97 40.00 13.23
CA THR A 598 -41.09 39.55 14.07
C THR A 598 -42.47 39.83 13.47
N LYS A 599 -42.55 40.59 12.36
CA LYS A 599 -43.79 40.74 11.59
C LYS A 599 -44.07 39.54 10.70
N LEU A 600 -43.02 38.83 10.27
CA LEU A 600 -43.13 37.70 9.35
C LEU A 600 -43.23 36.37 10.09
N PHE A 601 -42.39 36.16 11.10
CA PHE A 601 -42.36 34.91 11.87
C PHE A 601 -42.53 35.18 13.35
N THR A 602 -43.27 34.30 14.04
CA THR A 602 -43.46 34.46 15.49
C THR A 602 -42.11 34.34 16.22
N PRO A 603 -41.82 35.25 17.17
CA PRO A 603 -40.63 35.16 18.01
C PRO A 603 -40.79 34.16 19.17
N ASN A 604 -42.00 33.63 19.40
CA ASN A 604 -42.35 32.83 20.58
C ASN A 604 -42.04 31.34 20.44
N VAL A 605 -41.53 30.93 19.28
CA VAL A 605 -41.22 29.54 18.96
C VAL A 605 -39.74 29.37 18.63
N TRP A 606 -39.25 28.16 18.88
CA TRP A 606 -37.95 27.69 18.46
C TRP A 606 -38.11 26.50 17.52
N ASN A 607 -37.03 26.15 16.81
CA ASN A 607 -37.03 25.10 15.78
C ASN A 607 -38.16 25.25 14.74
N ASN A 608 -38.42 26.47 14.28
CA ASN A 608 -39.47 26.75 13.30
C ASN A 608 -39.07 26.22 11.91
N ARG A 609 -39.80 25.20 11.44
CA ARG A 609 -39.49 24.46 10.21
C ARG A 609 -40.68 24.32 9.30
N ILE A 610 -40.42 24.35 8.00
CA ILE A 610 -41.42 24.11 6.96
C ILE A 610 -41.97 22.68 7.09
N ALA A 611 -43.30 22.60 7.20
CA ALA A 611 -44.04 21.36 7.26
C ALA A 611 -44.19 20.74 5.86
N GLY A 612 -44.59 19.48 5.80
CA GLY A 612 -45.00 18.82 4.55
C GLY A 612 -46.51 18.59 4.54
N VAL A 613 -47.06 18.15 3.42
CA VAL A 613 -48.45 17.68 3.36
C VAL A 613 -48.59 16.45 4.26
N GLY A 614 -49.32 16.58 5.37
CA GLY A 614 -49.47 15.53 6.39
C GLY A 614 -48.20 15.21 7.19
N LEU A 615 -47.17 16.05 7.11
CA LEU A 615 -45.90 15.87 7.82
C LEU A 615 -45.54 17.09 8.67
N PRO A 616 -44.94 16.90 9.85
CA PRO A 616 -44.67 15.62 10.49
C PRO A 616 -45.98 15.00 11.04
N ALA A 617 -46.02 13.67 11.17
CA ALA A 617 -47.26 12.93 11.46
C ALA A 617 -47.88 13.23 12.84
N ASP A 618 -47.09 13.77 13.77
CA ASP A 618 -47.50 14.21 15.11
C ASP A 618 -48.24 15.56 15.08
N VAL A 619 -48.21 16.30 13.97
CA VAL A 619 -48.92 17.57 13.81
C VAL A 619 -50.01 17.41 12.74
N PRO A 620 -51.31 17.40 13.11
CA PRO A 620 -52.39 17.17 12.17
C PRO A 620 -52.59 18.37 11.21
N ASN A 621 -53.17 18.09 10.05
CA ASN A 621 -53.62 19.07 9.06
C ASN A 621 -52.51 19.99 8.50
N THR A 622 -51.27 19.53 8.47
CA THR A 622 -50.19 20.24 7.78
C THR A 622 -50.36 20.16 6.26
N GLN A 623 -50.17 21.29 5.58
CA GLN A 623 -50.44 21.47 4.16
C GLN A 623 -49.19 21.70 3.32
N GLY A 624 -47.99 21.75 3.91
CA GLY A 624 -46.76 22.01 3.17
C GLY A 624 -46.64 23.46 2.66
N THR A 625 -45.94 23.64 1.53
CA THR A 625 -45.79 24.96 0.89
C THR A 625 -46.67 25.05 -0.35
N ALA A 626 -47.50 26.08 -0.44
CA ALA A 626 -48.33 26.39 -1.60
C ALA A 626 -48.05 27.81 -2.10
N ILE A 627 -48.28 28.05 -3.38
CA ILE A 627 -48.14 29.37 -4.01
C ILE A 627 -49.48 29.78 -4.59
N ASN A 628 -49.86 31.05 -4.42
CA ASN A 628 -51.03 31.64 -5.05
C ASN A 628 -50.59 32.89 -5.84
N LEU A 629 -50.93 32.94 -7.12
CA LEU A 629 -50.64 34.07 -7.99
C LEU A 629 -51.85 35.00 -8.00
N LEU A 630 -51.65 36.26 -7.60
CA LEU A 630 -52.69 37.28 -7.65
C LEU A 630 -52.53 38.06 -8.96
N THR A 631 -53.57 38.07 -9.80
CA THR A 631 -53.52 38.66 -11.14
C THR A 631 -54.84 39.31 -11.54
N ARG A 632 -54.76 40.40 -12.30
CA ARG A 632 -55.92 41.06 -12.94
C ARG A 632 -56.45 40.32 -14.16
N GLN A 633 -55.73 39.31 -14.63
CA GLN A 633 -56.14 38.55 -15.80
C GLN A 633 -57.46 37.81 -15.51
N PHE A 634 -58.42 37.93 -16.44
CA PHE A 634 -59.70 37.25 -16.38
C PHE A 634 -59.69 36.01 -17.30
N GLY A 635 -60.36 34.93 -16.88
CA GLY A 635 -60.49 33.69 -17.64
C GLY A 635 -59.74 32.50 -17.03
N ASP A 636 -59.67 31.38 -17.76
CA ASP A 636 -59.02 30.15 -17.29
C ASP A 636 -57.51 30.18 -17.51
N ILE A 637 -56.78 30.60 -16.49
CA ILE A 637 -55.30 30.73 -16.45
C ILE A 637 -54.63 29.37 -16.16
N SER A 638 -55.42 28.30 -15.95
CA SER A 638 -54.96 26.98 -15.51
C SER A 638 -54.22 27.03 -14.15
N THR A 639 -53.27 26.11 -13.91
CA THR A 639 -52.45 26.04 -12.68
C THR A 639 -50.99 26.27 -13.05
N PRO A 640 -50.52 27.53 -13.04
CA PRO A 640 -49.15 27.88 -13.41
C PRO A 640 -48.13 27.15 -12.55
N GLU A 641 -46.99 26.80 -13.14
CA GLU A 641 -45.87 26.19 -12.46
C GLU A 641 -44.90 27.26 -11.96
N VAL A 642 -44.62 27.24 -10.67
CA VAL A 642 -43.68 28.14 -10.00
C VAL A 642 -42.64 27.31 -9.25
N GLN A 643 -41.38 27.67 -9.41
CA GLN A 643 -40.27 27.05 -8.68
C GLN A 643 -39.86 27.93 -7.52
N LEU A 644 -39.73 27.34 -6.33
CA LEU A 644 -39.24 27.99 -5.13
C LEU A 644 -38.01 27.24 -4.62
N THR A 645 -36.87 27.92 -4.56
CA THR A 645 -35.60 27.35 -4.12
C THR A 645 -35.17 27.96 -2.79
N HIS A 646 -34.85 27.12 -1.82
CA HIS A 646 -34.28 27.49 -0.52
C HIS A 646 -32.77 27.27 -0.55
N ASP A 647 -31.96 28.33 -0.39
CA ASP A 647 -30.51 28.23 -0.47
C ASP A 647 -29.77 29.13 0.54
N GLY A 648 -28.44 29.06 0.54
CA GLY A 648 -27.59 29.83 1.45
C GLY A 648 -27.68 29.38 2.90
N HIS A 649 -27.49 30.32 3.84
CA HIS A 649 -27.53 30.06 5.28
C HIS A 649 -28.97 29.96 5.76
N ALA A 650 -29.33 28.83 6.38
CA ALA A 650 -30.58 28.62 7.10
C ALA A 650 -30.41 29.03 8.56
N SER A 651 -31.26 29.92 9.06
CA SER A 651 -31.24 30.38 10.45
C SER A 651 -32.28 29.65 11.28
N TYR A 652 -31.93 29.22 12.49
CA TYR A 652 -32.84 28.57 13.42
C TYR A 652 -32.78 29.23 14.78
N ARG A 653 -33.92 29.27 15.48
CA ARG A 653 -33.96 29.69 16.88
C ARG A 653 -33.82 28.45 17.76
N THR A 654 -32.87 28.48 18.69
CA THR A 654 -32.64 27.43 19.70
C THR A 654 -33.66 27.53 20.85
N VAL A 655 -33.70 26.51 21.71
CA VAL A 655 -34.55 26.49 22.92
C VAL A 655 -34.31 27.69 23.87
N LYS A 656 -33.11 28.29 23.82
CA LYS A 656 -32.75 29.49 24.60
C LYS A 656 -33.12 30.81 23.90
N GLY A 657 -33.73 30.76 22.72
CA GLY A 657 -34.07 31.92 21.91
C GLY A 657 -32.93 32.48 21.05
N GLN A 658 -31.72 31.90 21.15
CA GLN A 658 -30.54 32.32 20.36
C GLN A 658 -30.70 31.86 18.91
N ILE A 659 -30.22 32.68 17.96
CA ILE A 659 -30.20 32.32 16.53
C ILE A 659 -28.89 31.61 16.21
N VAL A 660 -28.99 30.47 15.55
CA VAL A 660 -27.87 29.71 14.99
C VAL A 660 -28.06 29.58 13.49
N GLU A 661 -26.96 29.47 12.75
CA GLU A 661 -26.97 29.39 11.28
C GLU A 661 -26.30 28.10 10.81
N TYR A 662 -26.89 27.49 9.80
CA TYR A 662 -26.36 26.31 9.12
C TYR A 662 -26.39 26.51 7.60
N VAL A 663 -25.54 25.80 6.88
CA VAL A 663 -25.51 25.75 5.42
C VAL A 663 -26.02 24.37 5.01
N PRO A 664 -27.34 24.22 4.76
CA PRO A 664 -27.90 22.93 4.42
C PRO A 664 -27.57 22.56 2.97
N GLU A 665 -26.91 21.43 2.79
CA GLU A 665 -26.49 20.89 1.50
C GLU A 665 -26.70 19.39 1.42
N ASN A 666 -26.75 18.83 0.20
CA ASN A 666 -26.82 17.37 0.05
C ASN A 666 -25.61 16.74 0.72
N ALA A 667 -25.82 15.64 1.45
CA ALA A 667 -24.71 14.84 1.95
C ALA A 667 -23.84 14.42 0.76
N LYS A 668 -22.58 14.81 0.82
CA LYS A 668 -21.56 14.56 -0.21
C LYS A 668 -20.34 14.09 0.53
N LEU A 669 -19.64 13.12 -0.05
CA LEU A 669 -18.36 12.71 0.47
C LEU A 669 -17.27 13.63 -0.10
N ALA A 670 -16.37 14.10 0.76
CA ALA A 670 -15.19 14.81 0.29
C ALA A 670 -14.18 13.78 -0.24
N GLY A 671 -13.83 13.90 -1.52
CA GLY A 671 -12.83 13.03 -2.16
C GLY A 671 -13.34 11.65 -2.59
N PHE A 672 -14.63 11.35 -2.46
CA PHE A 672 -15.21 10.07 -2.88
C PHE A 672 -16.44 10.25 -3.79
N ALA A 673 -16.69 9.25 -4.63
CA ALA A 673 -17.91 9.21 -5.43
C ALA A 673 -19.13 9.01 -4.53
N THR A 674 -20.23 9.69 -4.85
CA THR A 674 -21.50 9.48 -4.15
C THR A 674 -21.97 8.04 -4.39
N PRO A 675 -22.32 7.28 -3.34
CA PRO A 675 -22.81 5.92 -3.45
C PRO A 675 -24.04 5.81 -4.37
N PRO A 676 -24.14 4.76 -5.20
CA PRO A 676 -25.35 4.48 -5.96
C PRO A 676 -26.56 4.34 -5.04
N GLY A 677 -27.70 4.94 -5.41
CA GLY A 677 -28.92 4.91 -4.59
C GLY A 677 -28.96 5.95 -3.46
N PHE A 678 -27.90 6.75 -3.28
CA PHE A 678 -27.97 7.92 -2.41
C PHE A 678 -28.74 9.05 -3.10
N GLU A 679 -30.04 9.14 -2.83
CA GLU A 679 -30.92 10.14 -3.44
C GLU A 679 -30.55 11.56 -2.99
N SER A 680 -30.23 12.43 -3.96
CA SER A 680 -30.07 13.85 -3.70
C SER A 680 -31.44 14.44 -3.34
N LYS A 681 -31.56 15.03 -2.16
CA LYS A 681 -32.73 15.83 -1.82
C LYS A 681 -32.65 17.15 -2.55
N SER A 682 -33.79 17.58 -3.10
CA SER A 682 -33.89 18.87 -3.78
C SER A 682 -33.91 20.01 -2.75
N LYS A 683 -33.29 21.13 -3.11
CA LYS A 683 -33.49 22.44 -2.47
C LYS A 683 -34.64 23.24 -3.09
N THR A 684 -35.18 22.74 -4.20
CA THR A 684 -36.19 23.39 -5.03
C THR A 684 -37.51 22.63 -4.97
N ALA A 685 -38.58 23.34 -4.66
CA ALA A 685 -39.95 22.88 -4.86
C ALA A 685 -40.48 23.41 -6.19
N THR A 686 -40.95 22.50 -7.04
CA THR A 686 -41.81 22.85 -8.17
C THR A 686 -43.26 22.75 -7.70
N ILE A 687 -43.99 23.86 -7.76
CA ILE A 687 -45.32 24.02 -7.18
C ILE A 687 -46.29 24.44 -8.28
N LEU A 688 -47.40 23.72 -8.39
CA LEU A 688 -48.54 24.15 -9.21
C LEU A 688 -49.32 25.19 -8.40
N ALA A 689 -49.19 26.45 -8.78
CA ALA A 689 -49.76 27.56 -8.07
C ALA A 689 -51.29 27.67 -8.29
N GLY A 690 -51.98 28.07 -7.23
CA GLY A 690 -53.33 28.61 -7.35
C GLY A 690 -53.30 29.97 -8.03
N VAL A 691 -54.43 30.40 -8.58
CA VAL A 691 -54.58 31.72 -9.19
C VAL A 691 -55.80 32.40 -8.59
N ASN A 692 -55.62 33.59 -8.02
CA ASN A 692 -56.68 34.35 -7.36
C ASN A 692 -57.48 33.52 -6.35
N GLY A 693 -56.84 32.64 -5.59
CA GLY A 693 -57.51 31.86 -4.54
C GLY A 693 -58.42 30.73 -5.03
N ASN A 694 -58.42 30.38 -6.33
CA ASN A 694 -59.33 29.41 -6.95
C ASN A 694 -59.29 27.95 -6.42
N GLY A 695 -58.47 27.65 -5.41
CA GLY A 695 -58.35 26.34 -4.78
C GLY A 695 -57.74 25.24 -5.65
N ARG A 696 -57.23 25.56 -6.86
CA ARG A 696 -56.65 24.56 -7.78
C ARG A 696 -55.15 24.31 -7.58
N GLY A 697 -54.49 25.11 -6.74
CA GLY A 697 -53.07 24.95 -6.45
C GLY A 697 -52.78 23.66 -5.68
N THR A 698 -51.64 23.04 -5.96
CA THR A 698 -51.19 21.81 -5.29
C THR A 698 -50.04 22.15 -4.34
N PRO A 699 -50.21 21.96 -3.03
CA PRO A 699 -49.12 22.16 -2.09
C PRO A 699 -47.98 21.14 -2.27
N SER A 700 -46.78 21.50 -1.85
CA SER A 700 -45.56 20.70 -1.98
C SER A 700 -44.89 20.43 -0.64
N SER A 701 -44.40 19.21 -0.49
CA SER A 701 -43.57 18.77 0.65
C SER A 701 -42.07 18.84 0.35
N ALA A 702 -41.65 19.34 -0.82
CA ALA A 702 -40.25 19.29 -1.25
C ALA A 702 -39.30 20.11 -0.35
N LEU A 703 -39.83 21.14 0.34
CA LEU A 703 -39.09 21.95 1.31
C LEU A 703 -39.33 21.52 2.76
N PHE A 704 -39.84 20.30 2.98
CA PHE A 704 -40.07 19.78 4.34
C PHE A 704 -38.78 19.82 5.18
N ASN A 705 -38.94 20.12 6.47
CA ASN A 705 -37.90 20.16 7.50
C ASN A 705 -36.84 21.28 7.32
N ARG A 706 -37.06 22.21 6.38
CA ARG A 706 -36.22 23.39 6.15
C ARG A 706 -36.53 24.51 7.12
N SER A 707 -35.60 25.42 7.31
CA SER A 707 -35.91 26.65 8.03
C SER A 707 -36.89 27.51 7.23
N VAL A 708 -37.71 28.28 7.93
CA VAL A 708 -38.48 29.38 7.36
C VAL A 708 -37.61 30.60 7.02
N ALA A 709 -36.42 30.66 7.62
CA ALA A 709 -35.45 31.75 7.48
C ALA A 709 -34.22 31.28 6.72
N ALA A 710 -33.97 31.88 5.57
CA ALA A 710 -32.79 31.64 4.77
C ALA A 710 -32.21 32.94 4.21
N SER A 711 -30.88 32.98 4.07
CA SER A 711 -30.17 34.11 3.47
C SER A 711 -30.44 34.25 1.98
N ASN A 712 -30.89 33.17 1.32
CA ASN A 712 -31.22 33.20 -0.09
C ASN A 712 -32.45 32.32 -0.40
N TRP A 713 -33.43 32.92 -1.05
CA TRP A 713 -34.58 32.27 -1.66
C TRP A 713 -34.67 32.75 -3.09
N THR A 714 -35.03 31.83 -3.99
CA THR A 714 -35.27 32.17 -5.38
C THR A 714 -36.64 31.68 -5.79
N LEU A 715 -37.52 32.60 -6.17
CA LEU A 715 -38.78 32.28 -6.83
C LEU A 715 -38.63 32.47 -8.34
N ARG A 716 -38.95 31.42 -9.10
CA ARG A 716 -38.83 31.42 -10.56
C ARG A 716 -40.13 31.03 -11.23
N ILE A 717 -40.48 31.77 -12.28
CA ILE A 717 -41.55 31.44 -13.22
C ILE A 717 -40.92 31.29 -14.60
N ASP A 718 -40.89 30.06 -15.14
CA ASP A 718 -40.38 29.80 -16.50
C ASP A 718 -41.51 29.87 -17.51
N LEU A 719 -41.49 30.87 -18.39
CA LEU A 719 -42.53 31.09 -19.40
C LEU A 719 -42.49 30.10 -20.56
N ARG A 720 -41.43 29.29 -20.66
CA ARG A 720 -41.36 28.18 -21.63
C ARG A 720 -42.10 26.94 -21.13
N SER A 721 -42.40 26.87 -19.82
CA SER A 721 -43.18 25.77 -19.26
C SER A 721 -44.58 25.78 -19.88
N PRO A 722 -45.10 24.66 -20.37
CA PRO A 722 -46.44 24.61 -20.96
C PRO A 722 -47.53 24.99 -19.94
N PHE A 723 -47.28 24.77 -18.65
CA PHE A 723 -48.16 25.18 -17.55
C PHE A 723 -48.29 26.71 -17.40
N ASN A 724 -47.31 27.47 -17.90
CA ASN A 724 -47.27 28.93 -17.81
C ASN A 724 -47.69 29.64 -19.11
N SER A 725 -48.05 28.89 -20.16
CA SER A 725 -48.36 29.43 -21.49
C SER A 725 -49.53 30.42 -21.54
N LYS A 726 -50.46 30.33 -20.57
CA LYS A 726 -51.63 31.21 -20.46
C LYS A 726 -51.47 32.35 -19.45
N LEU A 727 -50.37 32.38 -18.70
CA LEU A 727 -50.15 33.37 -17.66
C LEU A 727 -49.65 34.68 -18.26
N ASP A 728 -50.43 35.75 -18.13
CA ASP A 728 -50.00 37.10 -18.49
C ASP A 728 -49.33 37.77 -17.29
N ILE A 729 -48.00 37.80 -17.30
CA ILE A 729 -47.19 38.40 -16.23
C ILE A 729 -47.41 39.91 -16.10
N SER A 730 -47.84 40.59 -17.17
CA SER A 730 -48.13 42.03 -17.11
C SER A 730 -49.34 42.35 -16.22
N GLN A 731 -50.16 41.35 -15.91
CA GLN A 731 -51.33 41.46 -15.05
C GLN A 731 -51.09 40.97 -13.63
N LEU A 732 -49.91 40.43 -13.33
CA LEU A 732 -49.57 39.90 -12.01
C LEU A 732 -49.46 41.04 -10.98
N GLU A 733 -50.25 40.98 -9.92
CA GLU A 733 -50.29 41.96 -8.85
C GLU A 733 -49.40 41.60 -7.67
N ASP A 734 -49.33 40.31 -7.36
CA ASP A 734 -48.58 39.79 -6.23
C ASP A 734 -48.39 38.27 -6.37
N ILE A 735 -47.52 37.73 -5.55
CA ILE A 735 -47.34 36.29 -5.34
C ILE A 735 -47.43 36.04 -3.85
N GLU A 736 -48.36 35.18 -3.44
CA GLU A 736 -48.49 34.77 -2.04
C GLU A 736 -47.84 33.40 -1.85
N ILE A 737 -46.90 33.32 -0.91
CA ILE A 737 -46.30 32.08 -0.44
C ILE A 737 -47.03 31.67 0.83
N ASN A 738 -47.81 30.61 0.73
CA ASN A 738 -48.48 29.98 1.85
C ASN A 738 -47.57 28.88 2.39
N MET A 739 -46.84 29.17 3.47
CA MET A 739 -45.85 28.29 4.06
C MET A 739 -46.40 27.72 5.36
N ASP A 740 -46.78 26.45 5.35
CA ASP A 740 -47.12 25.74 6.57
C ASP A 740 -45.86 25.34 7.32
N THR A 741 -45.87 25.49 8.64
CA THR A 741 -44.69 25.27 9.46
C THR A 741 -45.04 24.62 10.78
N THR A 742 -44.01 24.05 11.40
CA THR A 742 -44.08 23.52 12.75
C THR A 742 -43.03 24.19 13.61
N GLY A 743 -43.37 24.45 14.87
CA GLY A 743 -42.46 25.04 15.84
C GLY A 743 -42.80 24.55 17.23
N ILE A 744 -41.85 24.72 18.15
CA ILE A 744 -42.01 24.37 19.55
C ILE A 744 -42.02 25.66 20.35
N ALA A 745 -42.94 25.80 21.30
CA ALA A 745 -42.97 26.98 22.15
C ALA A 745 -41.68 27.14 22.94
N LEU A 746 -41.17 28.38 23.05
CA LEU A 746 -40.13 28.69 24.02
C LEU A 746 -40.68 28.48 25.44
N ALA A 747 -39.86 27.96 26.35
CA ALA A 747 -40.30 27.54 27.70
C ALA A 747 -41.10 28.61 28.47
N ASN A 748 -40.76 29.90 28.29
CA ASN A 748 -41.43 31.01 28.96
C ASN A 748 -42.56 31.66 28.14
N ASN A 749 -42.81 31.20 26.90
CA ASN A 749 -43.74 31.84 25.95
C ASN A 749 -44.84 30.88 25.47
N ILE A 750 -45.16 29.81 26.22
CA ILE A 750 -46.15 28.79 25.81
C ILE A 750 -47.50 29.42 25.46
N GLN A 751 -48.03 30.30 26.33
CA GLN A 751 -49.32 30.96 26.08
C GLN A 751 -49.29 31.89 24.86
N ALA A 752 -48.19 32.62 24.67
CA ALA A 752 -48.03 33.51 23.52
C ALA A 752 -47.90 32.72 22.21
N ALA A 753 -47.14 31.62 22.20
CA ALA A 753 -47.02 30.73 21.06
C ALA A 753 -48.37 30.07 20.71
N GLN A 754 -49.18 29.68 21.71
CA GLN A 754 -50.51 29.14 21.47
C GLN A 754 -51.43 30.19 20.82
N ALA A 755 -51.44 31.42 21.34
CA ALA A 755 -52.21 32.51 20.77
C ALA A 755 -51.77 32.83 19.32
N ASP A 756 -50.46 32.87 19.07
CA ASP A 756 -49.91 33.06 17.72
C ASP A 756 -50.36 31.94 16.76
N SER A 757 -50.30 30.68 17.21
CA SER A 757 -50.75 29.51 16.43
C SER A 757 -52.22 29.63 16.05
N GLU A 758 -53.10 29.94 17.01
CA GLU A 758 -54.54 30.10 16.76
C GLU A 758 -54.84 31.26 15.80
N GLN A 759 -54.18 32.41 16.00
CA GLN A 759 -54.34 33.57 15.13
C GLN A 759 -53.87 33.29 13.70
N LEU A 760 -52.68 32.68 13.55
CA LEU A 760 -52.12 32.33 12.25
C LEU A 760 -53.01 31.32 11.52
N GLN A 761 -53.46 30.26 12.19
CA GLN A 761 -54.35 29.27 11.60
C GLN A 761 -55.70 29.87 11.19
N ALA A 762 -56.29 30.76 12.00
CA ALA A 762 -57.54 31.44 11.66
C ALA A 762 -57.38 32.33 10.41
N SER A 763 -56.26 33.06 10.30
CA SER A 763 -55.97 33.91 9.13
C SER A 763 -55.71 33.09 7.86
N PHE A 764 -55.14 31.89 8.01
CA PHE A 764 -54.81 31.02 6.90
C PHE A 764 -56.04 30.33 6.29
N GLY A 765 -57.04 29.98 7.12
CA GLY A 765 -58.26 29.28 6.70
C GLY A 765 -59.38 30.16 6.12
N GLN A 766 -59.34 31.49 6.28
CA GLN A 766 -60.43 32.39 5.86
C GLN A 766 -60.65 32.46 4.33
N THR A 767 -59.74 31.95 3.51
CA THR A 767 -59.87 31.94 2.04
C THR A 767 -60.91 30.95 1.50
N GLU A 768 -61.25 29.88 2.21
CA GLU A 768 -62.28 28.93 1.73
C GLU A 768 -63.72 29.43 1.90
N GLN A 769 -63.96 30.47 2.71
CA GLN A 769 -65.33 30.89 3.06
C GLN A 769 -65.79 32.23 2.46
N THR A 770 -64.88 33.09 1.99
CA THR A 770 -65.26 34.41 1.46
C THR A 770 -65.67 34.44 -0.02
N GLU A 771 -65.47 33.37 -0.78
CA GLU A 771 -65.94 33.29 -2.19
C GLU A 771 -67.29 32.56 -2.37
N GLY A 772 -67.95 32.22 -1.27
CA GLY A 772 -69.30 31.64 -1.25
C GLY A 772 -70.44 32.65 -1.09
N LYS A 773 -70.23 33.94 -1.40
CA LYS A 773 -71.28 34.97 -1.40
C LYS A 773 -71.19 35.92 -2.59
#